data_AF-A0A1I1BD75-F1
#
_entry.id   AF-A0A1I1BD75-F1
#
_cell.length_a   1.000
_cell.length_b   1.000
_cell.length_c   1.000
_cell.angle_alpha   90.00
_cell.angle_beta   90.00
_cell.angle_gamma   90.00
#
_symmetry.space_group_name_H-M   'P 1'
#
loop_
_entity.id
_entity.type
_entity.pdbx_description
1 polymer ?
#
loop_
_entity_poly.entity_id
_entity_poly.type
_entity_poly.pdbx_seq_one_letter_code
_entity_poly.pdbx_strand_id
1 'polypeptide(L)'
;MNIADIALFKGLSNVDLAKVLGRLERRTLQADETLFRAGDPGDGMYVVLRGQIALYVETDEGARRALTVLREGDMLGEMALLTGEPRSATAVAAAETELFEIGEETFRQLIEEHALLSAYFIRLLSGRLTQTNARLTETREAETARILQQAACWPAEVASAMFAAAALPFADKPLLERATGLASFDDALAADAELRSMIRQDPDRAARVSVMPAVRAVLTELYVERRGHGARAQWTREAAIYYAEAGDTASAAAVLSDGGAWAALIALLEGGPSVSDANGGAASETKAATVPSRDQIAAALETAAESPLDRGNAGTALHRRSEAAPALPRDLPLADLLARCPDELLFDRPGLFAAYLDDCLARGREEGYVRFEAARETASDRFKPAQTAALYAWGAEWCRRAGRSHKALEYMRLAESLPGTEAENAERGLQLAREKLRDEQNKRLVEQAGALLGRGRLPLLAGLALALSGLVYFHFADPFAGLTRQGMDFIGIGIAAVLMWIVRVVPDYLVALFMAMLWVVGGVVEPSVALSGFASPSWLYMLFILALGAAITKSGLLYRFSLLALKLFPASYRGQFWGIVASGALLNPLIPSSSAKVGLGVPIARTLSEAMGFADRSRGMAGLSLTAMVFYGFTAPFVLTGSYTNVMALGMAGGTEGVSWFQWLIYALPAFLVFGGAMAGFMAWTFRRREPGRPIRREVLDDQLKLIGRWTRSERVTAAAALGSIALLILQPLHGLDYAWVMLLGFAALVVFGVLDGETLKTGIDWPFLLFIGVAFSFAEVAERVGVVDAMSNVLGARMAAFSGSPTLFLVSVVLLSFVVTLVVRDDAAVILLVVSTAGLAAQAGIHPWVLVFVILLSTDPFFFAYQSPTYLTGYYSAEGRSFTHRQGQLTAIGYGLAVLLLTVACVPYWKWLGLIGHGAG
;
A
#
# COMPACT_ATOMS: atom_id res chain seq x y z
N MET A 1 -4.37 29.75 -13.57
CA MET A 1 -5.24 28.81 -12.82
C MET A 1 -4.47 28.23 -11.64
N ASN A 2 -5.10 28.03 -10.48
CA ASN A 2 -4.49 27.25 -9.39
C ASN A 2 -4.74 25.77 -9.69
N ILE A 3 -3.70 24.94 -9.77
CA ILE A 3 -3.84 23.51 -10.12
C ILE A 3 -4.67 22.75 -9.09
N ALA A 4 -4.73 23.23 -7.84
CA ALA A 4 -5.63 22.67 -6.83
C ALA A 4 -7.12 22.75 -7.22
N ASP A 5 -7.48 23.63 -8.17
CA ASP A 5 -8.84 23.79 -8.67
C ASP A 5 -9.17 22.79 -9.79
N ILE A 6 -8.17 22.11 -10.36
CA ILE A 6 -8.37 21.07 -11.37
C ILE A 6 -9.07 19.89 -10.71
N ALA A 7 -10.15 19.40 -11.34
CA ALA A 7 -11.03 18.39 -10.76
C ALA A 7 -10.30 17.11 -10.33
N LEU A 8 -9.23 16.72 -11.05
CA LEU A 8 -8.37 15.59 -10.70
C LEU A 8 -7.65 15.76 -9.36
N PHE A 9 -7.13 16.96 -9.09
CA PHE A 9 -6.29 17.24 -7.93
C PHE A 9 -7.05 17.79 -6.73
N LYS A 10 -8.35 18.00 -6.89
CA LYS A 10 -9.23 18.54 -5.87
C LYS A 10 -9.34 17.59 -4.67
N GLY A 11 -8.92 18.07 -3.51
CA GLY A 11 -8.97 17.32 -2.24
C GLY A 11 -7.64 16.70 -1.79
N LEU A 12 -6.58 16.78 -2.60
CA LEU A 12 -5.23 16.44 -2.16
C LEU A 12 -4.70 17.50 -1.17
N SER A 13 -3.91 17.07 -0.17
CA SER A 13 -3.18 18.00 0.69
C SER A 13 -2.12 18.74 -0.11
N ASN A 14 -1.68 19.92 0.32
CA ASN A 14 -0.62 20.66 -0.40
C ASN A 14 0.68 19.86 -0.53
N VAL A 15 0.98 18.98 0.43
CA VAL A 15 2.16 18.11 0.40
C VAL A 15 1.98 17.01 -0.65
N ASP A 16 0.81 16.36 -0.69
CA ASP A 16 0.53 15.31 -1.66
C ASP A 16 0.46 15.89 -3.07
N LEU A 17 -0.21 17.03 -3.23
CA LEU A 17 -0.24 17.77 -4.49
C LEU A 17 1.17 18.05 -4.99
N ALA A 18 2.06 18.59 -4.14
CA ALA A 18 3.44 18.88 -4.53
C ALA A 18 4.25 17.62 -4.89
N LYS A 19 4.02 16.49 -4.19
CA LYS A 19 4.61 15.19 -4.56
C LYS A 19 4.12 14.73 -5.94
N VAL A 20 2.82 14.79 -6.20
CA VAL A 20 2.23 14.41 -7.51
C VAL A 20 2.82 15.27 -8.61
N LEU A 21 2.86 16.59 -8.41
CA LEU A 21 3.42 17.57 -9.34
C LEU A 21 4.89 17.33 -9.67
N GLY A 22 5.68 16.85 -8.71
CA GLY A 22 7.07 16.50 -8.96
C GLY A 22 7.30 15.31 -9.86
N ARG A 23 6.24 14.54 -10.15
CA ARG A 23 6.26 13.44 -11.09
C ARG A 23 5.64 13.80 -12.45
N LEU A 24 5.15 15.03 -12.62
CA LEU A 24 4.53 15.50 -13.87
C LEU A 24 5.57 16.18 -14.78
N GLU A 25 5.48 15.93 -16.09
CA GLU A 25 6.30 16.63 -17.07
C GLU A 25 5.48 17.71 -17.78
N ARG A 26 6.08 18.89 -18.02
CA ARG A 26 5.45 19.91 -18.88
C ARG A 26 5.76 19.66 -20.33
N ARG A 27 4.72 19.81 -21.16
CA ARG A 27 4.81 19.75 -22.62
C ARG A 27 4.12 20.96 -23.24
N THR A 28 4.78 21.59 -24.21
CA THR A 28 4.24 22.73 -24.96
C THR A 28 4.07 22.30 -26.41
N LEU A 29 2.92 22.62 -26.98
CA LEU A 29 2.57 22.37 -28.37
C LEU A 29 2.36 23.70 -29.09
N GLN A 30 2.82 23.78 -30.33
CA GLN A 30 2.49 24.88 -31.22
C GLN A 30 1.06 24.71 -31.78
N ALA A 31 0.48 25.80 -32.29
CA ALA A 31 -0.79 25.70 -33.02
C ALA A 31 -0.65 24.72 -34.20
N ASP A 32 -1.69 23.93 -34.44
CA ASP A 32 -1.78 22.85 -35.42
C ASP A 32 -0.86 21.63 -35.17
N GLU A 33 -0.13 21.61 -34.05
CA GLU A 33 0.69 20.45 -33.68
C GLU A 33 -0.17 19.29 -33.18
N THR A 34 0.07 18.09 -33.70
CA THR A 34 -0.64 16.86 -33.29
C THR A 34 0.01 16.27 -32.05
N LEU A 35 -0.77 16.10 -30.97
CA LEU A 35 -0.30 15.48 -29.74
C LEU A 35 -0.22 13.95 -29.87
N PHE A 36 -1.29 13.34 -30.37
CA PHE A 36 -1.38 11.90 -30.70
C PHE A 36 -2.49 11.68 -31.74
N ARG A 37 -2.45 10.54 -32.43
CA ARG A 37 -3.47 10.12 -33.40
C ARG A 37 -4.34 9.00 -32.83
N ALA A 38 -5.56 8.88 -33.38
CA ALA A 38 -6.40 7.72 -33.12
C ALA A 38 -5.66 6.43 -33.52
N GLY A 39 -5.74 5.39 -32.68
CA GLY A 39 -5.03 4.13 -32.86
C GLY A 39 -3.62 4.07 -32.26
N ASP A 40 -3.04 5.20 -31.85
CA ASP A 40 -1.76 5.20 -31.13
C ASP A 40 -1.90 4.49 -29.76
N PRO A 41 -0.82 3.93 -29.19
CA PRO A 41 -0.87 3.38 -27.84
C PRO A 41 -1.16 4.44 -26.76
N GLY A 42 -1.80 4.02 -25.67
CA GLY A 42 -2.05 4.83 -24.49
C GLY A 42 -0.85 4.89 -23.55
N ASP A 43 0.17 5.68 -23.90
CA ASP A 43 1.42 5.80 -23.13
C ASP A 43 1.40 6.86 -22.01
N GLY A 44 0.36 7.70 -21.99
CA GLY A 44 0.20 8.75 -20.98
C GLY A 44 -1.12 9.49 -21.08
N MET A 45 -1.44 10.30 -20.08
CA MET A 45 -2.58 11.22 -20.11
C MET A 45 -2.09 12.65 -19.92
N TYR A 46 -2.95 13.59 -20.29
CA TYR A 46 -2.60 15.00 -20.35
C TYR A 46 -3.65 15.86 -19.65
N VAL A 47 -3.19 16.96 -19.05
CA VAL A 47 -4.03 17.99 -18.44
C VAL A 47 -3.71 19.33 -19.08
N VAL A 48 -4.72 20.01 -19.64
CA VAL A 48 -4.54 21.31 -20.31
C VAL A 48 -4.32 22.39 -19.26
N LEU A 49 -3.15 23.02 -19.29
CA LEU A 49 -2.79 24.12 -18.40
C LEU A 49 -3.12 25.48 -18.99
N ARG A 50 -2.87 25.63 -20.29
CA ARG A 50 -3.10 26.84 -21.07
C ARG A 50 -3.32 26.47 -22.53
N GLY A 51 -4.23 27.15 -23.23
CA GLY A 51 -4.50 26.87 -24.65
C GLY A 51 -5.71 25.96 -24.87
N GLN A 52 -5.77 25.30 -26.03
CA GLN A 52 -6.93 24.49 -26.46
C GLN A 52 -6.49 23.30 -27.31
N ILE A 53 -7.07 22.13 -27.05
CA ILE A 53 -6.89 20.91 -27.85
C ILE A 53 -8.21 20.55 -28.52
N ALA A 54 -8.21 20.40 -29.84
CA ALA A 54 -9.34 19.86 -30.59
C ALA A 54 -9.19 18.34 -30.79
N LEU A 55 -10.27 17.60 -30.52
CA LEU A 55 -10.34 16.15 -30.74
C LEU A 55 -11.11 15.83 -32.02
N TYR A 56 -10.55 14.97 -32.86
CA TYR A 56 -11.12 14.55 -34.14
C TYR A 56 -11.24 13.04 -34.24
N VAL A 57 -12.27 12.58 -34.96
CA VAL A 57 -12.41 11.18 -35.42
C VAL A 57 -12.52 11.21 -36.95
N GLU A 58 -11.82 10.30 -37.62
CA GLU A 58 -11.98 10.10 -39.06
C GLU A 58 -13.20 9.22 -39.33
N THR A 59 -14.07 9.67 -40.24
CA THR A 59 -15.20 8.88 -40.74
C THR A 59 -14.75 7.96 -41.88
N ASP A 60 -15.55 6.95 -42.22
CA ASP A 60 -15.25 5.97 -43.29
C ASP A 60 -15.01 6.60 -44.68
N GLU A 61 -15.41 7.85 -44.87
CA GLU A 61 -15.21 8.66 -46.09
C GLU A 61 -13.91 9.51 -46.04
N GLY A 62 -13.08 9.37 -45.01
CA GLY A 62 -11.83 10.13 -44.82
C GLY A 62 -12.02 11.57 -44.34
N ALA A 63 -13.24 11.98 -43.99
CA ALA A 63 -13.52 13.31 -43.47
C ALA A 63 -13.27 13.39 -41.95
N ARG A 64 -12.63 14.47 -41.48
CA ARG A 64 -12.40 14.71 -40.05
C ARG A 64 -13.63 15.31 -39.40
N ARG A 65 -14.24 14.59 -38.46
CA ARG A 65 -15.34 15.09 -37.61
C ARG A 65 -14.78 15.55 -36.27
N ALA A 66 -14.99 16.83 -35.93
CA ALA A 66 -14.63 17.35 -34.61
C ALA A 66 -15.59 16.78 -33.54
N LEU A 67 -15.03 16.15 -32.50
CA LEU A 67 -15.78 15.66 -31.34
C LEU A 67 -16.05 16.78 -30.35
N THR A 68 -14.99 17.46 -29.93
CA THR A 68 -15.03 18.51 -28.91
C THR A 68 -13.72 19.31 -28.91
N VAL A 69 -13.73 20.45 -28.22
CA VAL A 69 -12.54 21.26 -27.93
C VAL A 69 -12.35 21.33 -26.43
N LEU A 70 -11.19 20.86 -25.95
CA LEU A 70 -10.79 20.86 -24.56
C LEU A 70 -10.04 22.16 -24.23
N ARG A 71 -10.28 22.69 -23.03
CA ARG A 71 -9.77 23.98 -22.54
C ARG A 71 -8.98 23.79 -21.25
N GLU A 72 -8.44 24.88 -20.71
CA GLU A 72 -7.76 24.89 -19.41
C GLU A 72 -8.55 24.13 -18.33
N GLY A 73 -7.89 23.15 -17.70
CA GLY A 73 -8.45 22.31 -16.65
C GLY A 73 -9.02 20.98 -17.14
N ASP A 74 -9.25 20.85 -18.45
CA ASP A 74 -9.72 19.60 -19.05
C ASP A 74 -8.58 18.58 -19.17
N MET A 75 -8.98 17.31 -19.24
CA MET A 75 -8.08 16.18 -19.36
C MET A 75 -8.34 15.38 -20.62
N LEU A 76 -7.30 14.73 -21.13
CA LEU A 76 -7.38 13.87 -22.28
C LEU A 76 -6.40 12.70 -22.20
N GLY A 77 -6.76 11.62 -22.87
CA GLY A 77 -5.92 10.43 -22.97
C GLY A 77 -5.98 9.53 -21.73
N GLU A 78 -6.76 9.91 -20.72
CA GLU A 78 -7.03 9.12 -19.52
C GLU A 78 -7.66 7.77 -19.86
N MET A 79 -8.46 7.73 -20.94
CA MET A 79 -9.19 6.51 -21.27
C MET A 79 -8.29 5.36 -21.69
N ALA A 80 -7.30 5.65 -22.52
CA ALA A 80 -6.36 4.63 -22.98
C ALA A 80 -5.56 4.03 -21.82
N LEU A 81 -5.24 4.83 -20.79
CA LEU A 81 -4.59 4.35 -19.57
C LEU A 81 -5.52 3.51 -18.68
N LEU A 82 -6.81 3.85 -18.63
CA LEU A 82 -7.79 3.16 -17.78
C LEU A 82 -8.31 1.86 -18.39
N THR A 83 -8.48 1.80 -19.71
CA THR A 83 -9.04 0.62 -20.41
C THR A 83 -7.97 -0.27 -21.03
N GLY A 84 -6.76 0.26 -21.27
CA GLY A 84 -5.71 -0.43 -22.03
C GLY A 84 -5.96 -0.45 -23.54
N GLU A 85 -6.99 0.25 -24.03
CA GLU A 85 -7.29 0.36 -25.46
C GLU A 85 -6.47 1.47 -26.14
N PRO A 86 -6.25 1.41 -27.47
CA PRO A 86 -5.61 2.49 -28.22
C PRO A 86 -6.35 3.83 -28.12
N ARG A 87 -5.69 4.93 -28.47
CA ARG A 87 -6.30 6.27 -28.50
C ARG A 87 -7.56 6.27 -29.37
N SER A 88 -8.68 6.73 -28.81
CA SER A 88 -9.98 6.73 -29.49
C SER A 88 -10.19 7.91 -30.46
N ALA A 89 -9.33 8.93 -30.41
CA ALA A 89 -9.44 10.13 -31.23
C ALA A 89 -8.06 10.75 -31.47
N THR A 90 -7.94 11.54 -32.54
CA THR A 90 -6.75 12.35 -32.83
C THR A 90 -6.84 13.68 -32.10
N ALA A 91 -5.79 14.05 -31.37
CA ALA A 91 -5.71 15.30 -30.61
C ALA A 91 -4.74 16.29 -31.28
N VAL A 92 -5.23 17.49 -31.60
CA VAL A 92 -4.44 18.55 -32.25
C VAL A 92 -4.59 19.85 -31.46
N ALA A 93 -3.49 20.56 -31.24
CA ALA A 93 -3.49 21.86 -30.61
C ALA A 93 -4.16 22.90 -31.52
N ALA A 94 -5.29 23.47 -31.07
CA ALA A 94 -6.00 24.53 -31.81
C ALA A 94 -5.35 25.91 -31.64
N ALA A 95 -4.48 26.06 -30.64
CA ALA A 95 -3.63 27.22 -30.38
C ALA A 95 -2.36 26.75 -29.65
N GLU A 96 -1.39 27.64 -29.43
CA GLU A 96 -0.26 27.34 -28.55
C GLU A 96 -0.77 26.85 -27.19
N THR A 97 -0.39 25.62 -26.81
CA THR A 97 -0.99 24.89 -25.70
C THR A 97 0.08 24.34 -24.76
N GLU A 98 -0.05 24.60 -23.47
CA GLU A 98 0.75 23.98 -22.41
C GLU A 98 -0.05 22.87 -21.73
N LEU A 99 0.61 21.74 -21.49
CA LEU A 99 0.05 20.53 -20.90
C LEU A 99 0.94 20.04 -19.77
N PHE A 100 0.34 19.41 -18.75
CA PHE A 100 1.05 18.39 -17.98
C PHE A 100 0.84 17.02 -18.61
N GLU A 101 1.91 16.25 -18.67
CA GLU A 101 1.95 14.85 -19.08
C GLU A 101 2.14 13.96 -17.86
N ILE A 102 1.29 12.95 -17.74
CA ILE A 102 1.36 11.87 -16.76
C ILE A 102 1.58 10.57 -17.54
N GLY A 103 2.78 10.00 -17.49
CA GLY A 103 3.06 8.69 -18.10
C GLY A 103 2.35 7.54 -17.40
N GLU A 104 2.19 6.41 -18.08
CA GLU A 104 1.48 5.22 -17.58
C GLU A 104 1.95 4.74 -16.20
N GLU A 105 3.26 4.62 -15.99
CA GLU A 105 3.82 4.14 -14.72
C GLU A 105 3.55 5.13 -13.58
N THR A 106 3.71 6.43 -13.84
CA THR A 106 3.38 7.49 -12.88
C THR A 106 1.89 7.48 -12.56
N PHE A 107 1.03 7.31 -13.56
CA PHE A 107 -0.41 7.21 -13.38
C PHE A 107 -0.80 6.04 -12.47
N ARG A 108 -0.22 4.86 -12.71
CA ARG A 108 -0.48 3.66 -11.90
C ARG A 108 -0.08 3.87 -10.44
N GLN A 109 1.13 4.39 -10.21
CA GLN A 109 1.63 4.72 -8.87
C GLN A 109 0.74 5.75 -8.16
N LEU A 110 0.29 6.79 -8.87
CA LEU A 110 -0.59 7.81 -8.31
C LEU A 110 -1.95 7.25 -7.89
N ILE A 111 -2.52 6.33 -8.67
CA ILE A 111 -3.78 5.66 -8.32
C ILE A 111 -3.62 4.73 -7.12
N GLU A 112 -2.47 4.07 -6.98
CA GLU A 112 -2.16 3.19 -5.84
C GLU A 112 -1.89 3.98 -4.55
N GLU A 113 -1.14 5.08 -4.64
CA GLU A 113 -0.76 5.92 -3.49
C GLU A 113 -1.91 6.80 -2.97
N HIS A 114 -2.85 7.19 -3.83
CA HIS A 114 -3.87 8.18 -3.50
C HIS A 114 -5.29 7.73 -3.84
N ALA A 115 -6.01 7.16 -2.86
CA ALA A 115 -7.39 6.69 -3.00
C ALA A 115 -8.38 7.75 -3.54
N LEU A 116 -8.11 9.04 -3.33
CA LEU A 116 -8.92 10.14 -3.87
C LEU A 116 -8.87 10.21 -5.40
N LEU A 117 -7.73 9.91 -6.02
CA LEU A 117 -7.58 9.89 -7.47
C LEU A 117 -8.35 8.70 -8.07
N SER A 118 -8.29 7.53 -7.44
CA SER A 118 -9.06 6.36 -7.86
C SER A 118 -10.57 6.65 -7.80
N ALA A 119 -11.04 7.28 -6.72
CA ALA A 119 -12.44 7.67 -6.56
C ALA A 119 -12.91 8.73 -7.58
N TYR A 120 -12.01 9.58 -8.07
CA TYR A 120 -12.31 10.52 -9.15
C TYR A 120 -12.57 9.79 -10.47
N PHE A 121 -11.66 8.89 -10.87
CA PHE A 121 -11.81 8.15 -12.13
C PHE A 121 -13.03 7.22 -12.13
N ILE A 122 -13.35 6.58 -11.00
CA ILE A 122 -14.57 5.78 -10.88
C ILE A 122 -15.82 6.63 -11.16
N ARG A 123 -15.90 7.83 -10.59
CA ARG A 123 -17.03 8.75 -10.81
C ARG A 123 -17.11 9.24 -12.26
N LEU A 124 -15.95 9.55 -12.86
CA LEU A 124 -15.87 9.94 -14.27
C LEU A 124 -16.41 8.83 -15.20
N LEU A 125 -15.99 7.59 -14.99
CA LEU A 125 -16.43 6.44 -15.78
C LEU A 125 -17.92 6.14 -15.57
N SER A 126 -18.38 6.17 -14.33
CA SER A 126 -19.80 5.96 -14.00
C SER A 126 -20.69 7.00 -14.69
N GLY A 127 -20.30 8.27 -14.71
CA GLY A 127 -21.07 9.32 -15.38
C GLY A 127 -21.17 9.12 -16.89
N ARG A 128 -20.07 8.71 -17.54
CA ARG A 128 -20.06 8.42 -18.99
C ARG A 128 -20.97 7.24 -19.35
N LEU A 129 -20.95 6.18 -18.54
CA LEU A 129 -21.82 5.01 -18.76
C LEU A 129 -23.30 5.40 -18.73
N THR A 130 -23.72 6.21 -17.75
CA THR A 130 -25.10 6.70 -17.64
C THR A 130 -25.52 7.49 -18.87
N GLN A 131 -24.64 8.35 -19.40
CA GLN A 131 -24.93 9.17 -20.58
C GLN A 131 -25.05 8.35 -21.87
N THR A 132 -24.19 7.35 -22.05
CA THR A 132 -24.26 6.43 -23.20
C THR A 132 -25.55 5.61 -23.16
N ASN A 133 -25.94 5.11 -21.98
CA ASN A 133 -27.18 4.35 -21.82
C ASN A 133 -28.41 5.19 -22.15
N ALA A 134 -28.45 6.48 -21.78
CA ALA A 134 -29.57 7.36 -22.12
C ALA A 134 -29.76 7.53 -23.64
N ARG A 135 -28.68 7.74 -24.40
CA ARG A 135 -28.73 7.89 -25.87
C ARG A 135 -29.17 6.61 -26.58
N LEU A 136 -28.76 5.45 -26.08
CA LEU A 136 -29.20 4.16 -26.59
C LEU A 136 -30.71 3.96 -26.39
N THR A 137 -31.26 4.39 -25.25
CA THR A 137 -32.70 4.33 -24.99
C THR A 137 -33.49 5.21 -25.97
N GLU A 138 -33.09 6.48 -26.17
CA GLU A 138 -33.75 7.39 -27.12
C GLU A 138 -33.77 6.85 -28.56
N THR A 139 -32.67 6.22 -29.00
CA THR A 139 -32.57 5.65 -30.36
C THR A 139 -33.52 4.45 -30.53
N ARG A 140 -33.64 3.60 -29.50
CA ARG A 140 -34.55 2.45 -29.49
C ARG A 140 -36.03 2.85 -29.53
N GLU A 141 -36.40 3.92 -28.83
CA GLU A 141 -37.78 4.43 -28.82
C GLU A 141 -38.21 4.92 -30.22
N ALA A 142 -37.34 5.64 -30.93
CA ALA A 142 -37.61 6.12 -32.28
C ALA A 142 -37.77 4.98 -33.30
N GLU A 143 -36.95 3.94 -33.21
CA GLU A 143 -37.02 2.76 -34.08
C GLU A 143 -38.30 1.94 -33.82
N THR A 144 -38.69 1.79 -32.55
CA THR A 144 -39.93 1.10 -32.15
C THR A 144 -41.17 1.77 -32.73
N ALA A 145 -41.25 3.11 -32.65
CA ALA A 145 -42.37 3.87 -33.20
C ALA A 145 -42.52 3.69 -34.73
N ARG A 146 -41.40 3.63 -35.46
CA ARG A 146 -41.40 3.38 -36.91
C ARG A 146 -41.94 1.99 -37.25
N ILE A 147 -41.52 0.95 -36.52
CA ILE A 147 -41.97 -0.43 -36.74
C ILE A 147 -43.48 -0.55 -36.48
N LEU A 148 -44.00 0.08 -35.42
CA LEU A 148 -45.43 0.08 -35.11
C LEU A 148 -46.27 0.75 -36.19
N GLN A 149 -45.81 1.89 -36.72
CA GLN A 149 -46.50 2.60 -37.80
C GLN A 149 -46.61 1.74 -39.07
N GLN A 150 -45.57 0.98 -39.37
CA GLN A 150 -45.52 0.14 -40.56
C GLN A 150 -46.35 -1.14 -40.42
N ALA A 151 -46.31 -1.79 -39.24
CA ALA A 151 -47.12 -2.97 -38.95
C ALA A 151 -48.63 -2.71 -39.03
N ALA A 152 -49.06 -1.45 -38.83
CA ALA A 152 -50.46 -1.04 -38.97
C ALA A 152 -50.97 -1.07 -40.42
N CYS A 153 -50.07 -1.03 -41.41
CA CYS A 153 -50.41 -0.99 -42.84
C CYS A 153 -50.50 -2.38 -43.50
N TRP A 154 -50.19 -3.46 -42.78
CA TRP A 154 -50.17 -4.81 -43.36
C TRP A 154 -51.56 -5.44 -43.54
N PRO A 155 -51.78 -6.24 -44.60
CA PRO A 155 -52.96 -7.09 -44.72
C PRO A 155 -53.10 -8.04 -43.52
N ALA A 156 -54.34 -8.36 -43.12
CA ALA A 156 -54.60 -9.13 -41.90
C ALA A 156 -53.91 -10.52 -41.88
N GLU A 157 -53.85 -11.18 -43.03
CA GLU A 157 -53.23 -12.50 -43.22
C GLU A 157 -51.69 -12.41 -43.06
N VAL A 158 -51.07 -11.40 -43.68
CA VAL A 158 -49.62 -11.14 -43.60
C VAL A 158 -49.23 -10.72 -42.18
N ALA A 159 -50.02 -9.86 -41.54
CA ALA A 159 -49.80 -9.46 -40.16
C ALA A 159 -49.85 -10.67 -39.21
N SER A 160 -50.83 -11.56 -39.37
CA SER A 160 -50.95 -12.79 -38.57
C SER A 160 -49.71 -13.69 -38.72
N ALA A 161 -49.23 -13.88 -39.95
CA ALA A 161 -48.03 -14.67 -40.24
C ALA A 161 -46.75 -14.02 -39.66
N MET A 162 -46.61 -12.70 -39.76
CA MET A 162 -45.48 -11.96 -39.17
C MET A 162 -45.46 -12.01 -37.65
N PHE A 163 -46.62 -11.87 -37.00
CA PHE A 163 -46.70 -11.98 -35.55
C PHE A 163 -46.39 -13.40 -35.07
N ALA A 164 -46.90 -14.43 -35.77
CA ALA A 164 -46.60 -15.83 -35.47
C ALA A 164 -45.12 -16.18 -35.70
N ALA A 165 -44.50 -15.62 -36.74
CA ALA A 165 -43.07 -15.76 -37.00
C ALA A 165 -42.21 -15.02 -35.97
N ALA A 166 -42.59 -13.81 -35.55
CA ALA A 166 -41.87 -13.03 -34.54
C ALA A 166 -41.92 -13.71 -33.15
N ALA A 167 -43.05 -14.35 -32.82
CA ALA A 167 -43.24 -15.06 -31.56
C ALA A 167 -42.28 -16.26 -31.36
N LEU A 168 -41.63 -16.73 -32.42
CA LEU A 168 -40.64 -17.82 -32.43
C LEU A 168 -39.22 -17.29 -32.78
N PRO A 169 -38.14 -17.96 -32.33
CA PRO A 169 -36.77 -17.56 -32.69
C PRO A 169 -36.49 -17.77 -34.19
N PHE A 170 -37.15 -18.76 -34.77
CA PHE A 170 -37.23 -19.05 -36.19
C PHE A 170 -38.51 -19.86 -36.42
N ALA A 171 -38.98 -19.93 -37.66
CA ALA A 171 -40.10 -20.78 -38.05
C ALA A 171 -39.90 -21.30 -39.48
N ASP A 172 -40.38 -22.52 -39.74
CA ASP A 172 -40.39 -23.05 -41.09
C ASP A 172 -41.65 -22.52 -41.82
N LYS A 173 -41.52 -22.12 -43.09
CA LYS A 173 -42.63 -21.57 -43.90
C LYS A 173 -43.89 -22.45 -43.86
N PRO A 174 -43.81 -23.80 -43.98
CA PRO A 174 -44.99 -24.66 -43.89
C PRO A 174 -45.70 -24.62 -42.53
N LEU A 175 -44.95 -24.40 -41.44
CA LEU A 175 -45.52 -24.24 -40.09
C LEU A 175 -46.34 -22.93 -40.01
N LEU A 176 -45.81 -21.84 -40.59
CA LEU A 176 -46.48 -20.54 -40.62
C LEU A 176 -47.72 -20.56 -41.52
N GLU A 177 -47.62 -21.13 -42.71
CA GLU A 177 -48.72 -21.29 -43.67
C GLU A 177 -49.87 -22.10 -43.06
N ARG A 178 -49.55 -23.24 -42.43
CA ARG A 178 -50.51 -24.09 -41.74
C ARG A 178 -51.20 -23.40 -40.56
N ALA A 179 -50.45 -22.63 -39.77
CA ALA A 179 -50.98 -21.99 -38.57
C ALA A 179 -51.79 -20.72 -38.84
N THR A 180 -51.52 -20.04 -39.96
CA THR A 180 -52.15 -18.74 -40.27
C THR A 180 -53.14 -18.79 -41.43
N GLY A 181 -53.19 -19.91 -42.17
CA GLY A 181 -54.04 -20.06 -43.35
C GLY A 181 -53.51 -19.32 -44.59
N LEU A 182 -52.27 -18.85 -44.55
CA LEU A 182 -51.63 -18.15 -45.66
C LEU A 182 -51.33 -19.13 -46.81
N ALA A 183 -51.70 -18.76 -48.04
CA ALA A 183 -51.54 -19.63 -49.21
C ALA A 183 -50.07 -19.88 -49.59
N SER A 184 -49.21 -18.87 -49.44
CA SER A 184 -47.78 -18.93 -49.74
C SER A 184 -47.05 -17.79 -49.00
N PHE A 185 -46.12 -18.14 -48.13
CA PHE A 185 -45.31 -17.15 -47.40
C PHE A 185 -44.33 -16.41 -48.32
N ASP A 186 -43.86 -17.08 -49.37
CA ASP A 186 -42.94 -16.49 -50.34
C ASP A 186 -43.62 -15.44 -51.24
N ASP A 187 -44.89 -15.65 -51.62
CA ASP A 187 -45.65 -14.67 -52.40
C ASP A 187 -45.97 -13.42 -51.56
N ALA A 188 -46.27 -13.60 -50.27
CA ALA A 188 -46.46 -12.49 -49.33
C ALA A 188 -45.18 -11.65 -49.15
N LEU A 189 -44.00 -12.29 -49.12
CA LEU A 189 -42.71 -11.60 -49.07
C LEU A 189 -42.34 -10.92 -50.39
N ALA A 190 -42.76 -11.47 -51.53
CA ALA A 190 -42.51 -10.87 -52.84
C ALA A 190 -43.36 -9.61 -53.07
N ALA A 191 -44.54 -9.53 -52.45
CA ALA A 191 -45.47 -8.41 -52.59
C ALA A 191 -45.03 -7.12 -51.86
N ASP A 192 -44.16 -7.21 -50.85
CA ASP A 192 -43.71 -6.06 -50.05
C ASP A 192 -42.19 -6.12 -49.79
N ALA A 193 -41.44 -5.23 -50.44
CA ALA A 193 -39.99 -5.15 -50.34
C ALA A 193 -39.51 -4.77 -48.93
N GLU A 194 -40.31 -4.02 -48.19
CA GLU A 194 -39.99 -3.58 -46.84
C GLU A 194 -40.25 -4.72 -45.84
N LEU A 195 -41.33 -5.50 -46.03
CA LEU A 195 -41.58 -6.76 -45.30
C LEU A 195 -40.44 -7.77 -45.51
N ARG A 196 -39.96 -7.91 -46.75
CA ARG A 196 -38.82 -8.76 -47.09
C ARG A 196 -37.54 -8.33 -46.38
N SER A 197 -37.35 -7.03 -46.18
CA SER A 197 -36.19 -6.50 -45.44
C SER A 197 -36.19 -6.84 -43.96
N MET A 198 -37.36 -7.16 -43.38
CA MET A 198 -37.52 -7.50 -41.95
C MET A 198 -37.32 -8.98 -41.64
N ILE A 199 -37.16 -9.84 -42.65
CA ILE A 199 -37.01 -11.28 -42.51
C ILE A 199 -35.64 -11.73 -43.01
N ARG A 200 -34.97 -12.57 -42.22
CA ARG A 200 -33.77 -13.29 -42.60
C ARG A 200 -34.13 -14.74 -42.94
N GLN A 201 -33.80 -15.17 -44.16
CA GLN A 201 -33.83 -16.58 -44.56
C GLN A 201 -32.56 -17.29 -44.07
N ASP A 202 -32.73 -18.51 -43.58
CA ASP A 202 -31.60 -19.36 -43.15
C ASP A 202 -30.85 -19.89 -44.40
N PRO A 203 -29.54 -19.61 -44.54
CA PRO A 203 -28.77 -20.04 -45.70
C PRO A 203 -28.62 -21.56 -45.79
N ASP A 204 -28.65 -22.27 -44.67
CA ASP A 204 -28.47 -23.72 -44.61
C ASP A 204 -29.81 -24.47 -44.72
N ARG A 205 -30.94 -23.78 -44.52
CA ARG A 205 -32.28 -24.37 -44.55
C ARG A 205 -33.29 -23.41 -45.18
N ALA A 206 -33.43 -23.48 -46.51
CA ALA A 206 -34.26 -22.54 -47.31
C ALA A 206 -35.73 -22.41 -46.87
N ALA A 207 -36.29 -23.42 -46.19
CA ALA A 207 -37.64 -23.38 -45.65
C ALA A 207 -37.75 -22.59 -44.33
N ARG A 208 -36.65 -22.21 -43.69
CA ARG A 208 -36.60 -21.56 -42.37
C ARG A 208 -36.42 -20.05 -42.50
N VAL A 209 -37.23 -19.32 -41.74
CA VAL A 209 -37.22 -17.86 -41.68
C VAL A 209 -37.11 -17.38 -40.24
N SER A 210 -36.53 -16.20 -40.05
CA SER A 210 -36.46 -15.50 -38.76
C SER A 210 -36.75 -14.03 -38.94
N VAL A 211 -37.50 -13.43 -38.02
CA VAL A 211 -37.74 -11.98 -38.03
C VAL A 211 -36.51 -11.29 -37.44
N MET A 212 -36.07 -10.18 -38.05
CA MET A 212 -34.94 -9.40 -37.55
C MET A 212 -35.13 -9.01 -36.08
N PRO A 213 -34.10 -9.06 -35.22
CA PRO A 213 -34.24 -8.90 -33.77
C PRO A 213 -34.98 -7.63 -33.32
N ALA A 214 -34.69 -6.48 -33.94
CA ALA A 214 -35.32 -5.21 -33.61
C ALA A 214 -36.84 -5.21 -33.91
N VAL A 215 -37.22 -5.77 -35.06
CA VAL A 215 -38.61 -5.92 -35.48
C VAL A 215 -39.34 -6.96 -34.63
N ARG A 216 -38.64 -8.06 -34.33
CA ARG A 216 -39.16 -9.18 -33.55
C ARG A 216 -39.62 -8.76 -32.16
N ALA A 217 -38.85 -7.91 -31.46
CA ALA A 217 -39.19 -7.43 -30.12
C ALA A 217 -40.56 -6.72 -30.12
N VAL A 218 -40.76 -5.79 -31.06
CA VAL A 218 -41.99 -5.00 -31.19
C VAL A 218 -43.18 -5.86 -31.61
N LEU A 219 -43.00 -6.72 -32.61
CA LEU A 219 -44.09 -7.57 -33.11
C LEU A 219 -44.51 -8.65 -32.10
N THR A 220 -43.59 -9.12 -31.26
CA THR A 220 -43.90 -10.10 -30.20
C THR A 220 -44.77 -9.49 -29.11
N GLU A 221 -44.54 -8.23 -28.73
CA GLU A 221 -45.41 -7.51 -27.79
C GLU A 221 -46.82 -7.36 -28.33
N LEU A 222 -46.96 -6.93 -29.60
CA LEU A 222 -48.25 -6.85 -30.29
C LEU A 222 -48.97 -8.21 -30.39
N TYR A 223 -48.22 -9.29 -30.62
CA TYR A 223 -48.79 -10.64 -30.66
C TYR A 223 -49.41 -11.01 -29.31
N VAL A 224 -48.71 -10.75 -28.20
CA VAL A 224 -49.21 -11.01 -26.84
C VAL A 224 -50.41 -10.12 -26.51
N GLU A 225 -50.36 -8.84 -26.89
CA GLU A 225 -51.46 -7.90 -26.67
C GLU A 225 -52.75 -8.33 -27.41
N ARG A 226 -52.63 -8.79 -28.66
CA ARG A 226 -53.80 -9.19 -29.48
C ARG A 226 -54.37 -10.57 -29.13
N ARG A 227 -53.53 -11.52 -28.69
CA ARG A 227 -53.94 -12.93 -28.46
C ARG A 227 -54.02 -13.32 -26.98
N GLY A 228 -53.59 -12.46 -26.06
CA GLY A 228 -53.67 -12.66 -24.61
C GLY A 228 -52.40 -13.25 -23.98
N HIS A 229 -52.25 -13.01 -22.67
CA HIS A 229 -51.14 -13.50 -21.83
C HIS A 229 -51.20 -15.04 -21.70
N GLY A 230 -50.60 -15.74 -22.65
CA GLY A 230 -50.55 -17.21 -22.70
C GLY A 230 -50.47 -17.77 -24.13
N ALA A 231 -50.92 -17.00 -25.12
CA ALA A 231 -50.92 -17.41 -26.52
C ALA A 231 -49.51 -17.70 -27.07
N ARG A 232 -48.51 -16.90 -26.67
CA ARG A 232 -47.11 -17.15 -27.07
C ARG A 232 -46.59 -18.48 -26.52
N ALA A 233 -46.82 -18.77 -25.24
CA ALA A 233 -46.37 -20.02 -24.64
C ALA A 233 -47.07 -21.24 -25.25
N GLN A 234 -48.35 -21.11 -25.61
CA GLN A 234 -49.08 -22.14 -26.34
C GLN A 234 -48.51 -22.34 -27.75
N TRP A 235 -48.31 -21.28 -28.51
CA TRP A 235 -47.74 -21.32 -29.85
C TRP A 235 -46.32 -21.90 -29.88
N THR A 236 -45.49 -21.54 -28.90
CA THR A 236 -44.16 -22.12 -28.71
C THR A 236 -44.22 -23.63 -28.50
N ARG A 237 -45.19 -24.13 -27.71
CA ARG A 237 -45.36 -25.58 -27.50
C ARG A 237 -45.83 -26.29 -28.78
N GLU A 238 -46.78 -25.71 -29.51
CA GLU A 238 -47.26 -26.26 -30.80
C GLU A 238 -46.11 -26.35 -31.82
N ALA A 239 -45.29 -25.30 -31.92
CA ALA A 239 -44.11 -25.30 -32.77
C ALA A 239 -43.04 -26.31 -32.31
N ALA A 240 -42.84 -26.47 -31.00
CA ALA A 240 -41.90 -27.46 -30.48
C ALA A 240 -42.35 -28.90 -30.76
N ILE A 241 -43.66 -29.18 -30.70
CA ILE A 241 -44.23 -30.48 -31.07
C ILE A 241 -43.96 -30.75 -32.56
N TYR A 242 -44.23 -29.77 -33.43
CA TYR A 242 -43.93 -29.89 -34.86
C TYR A 242 -42.47 -30.28 -35.14
N TYR A 243 -41.50 -29.61 -34.47
CA TYR A 243 -40.08 -29.93 -34.65
C TYR A 243 -39.70 -31.29 -34.04
N ALA A 244 -40.29 -31.66 -32.90
CA ALA A 244 -40.05 -32.95 -32.26
C ALA A 244 -40.58 -34.13 -33.11
N GLU A 245 -41.77 -33.99 -33.71
CA GLU A 245 -42.35 -34.98 -34.64
C GLU A 245 -41.51 -35.15 -35.91
N ALA A 246 -40.83 -34.08 -36.34
CA ALA A 246 -39.87 -34.10 -37.45
C ALA A 246 -38.48 -34.66 -37.06
N GLY A 247 -38.27 -35.05 -35.80
CA GLY A 247 -36.98 -35.56 -35.29
C GLY A 247 -35.92 -34.48 -35.01
N ASP A 248 -36.29 -33.20 -35.02
CA ASP A 248 -35.40 -32.05 -34.83
C ASP A 248 -35.45 -31.54 -33.38
N THR A 249 -34.80 -32.28 -32.48
CA THR A 249 -34.77 -31.99 -31.04
C THR A 249 -34.05 -30.69 -30.70
N ALA A 250 -33.04 -30.30 -31.47
CA ALA A 250 -32.33 -29.04 -31.30
C ALA A 250 -33.24 -27.83 -31.56
N SER A 251 -34.06 -27.90 -32.63
CA SER A 251 -35.00 -26.84 -32.95
C SER A 251 -36.17 -26.77 -31.98
N ALA A 252 -36.67 -27.92 -31.53
CA ALA A 252 -37.68 -28.00 -30.47
C ALA A 252 -37.18 -27.36 -29.16
N ALA A 253 -35.94 -27.66 -28.74
CA ALA A 253 -35.32 -27.07 -27.55
C ALA A 253 -35.11 -25.55 -27.68
N ALA A 254 -34.63 -25.08 -28.85
CA ALA A 254 -34.42 -23.66 -29.09
C ALA A 254 -35.72 -22.84 -29.05
N VAL A 255 -36.81 -23.38 -29.60
CA VAL A 255 -38.12 -22.76 -29.56
C VAL A 255 -38.67 -22.70 -28.13
N LEU A 256 -38.62 -23.81 -27.37
CA LEU A 256 -39.08 -23.85 -25.97
C LEU A 256 -38.29 -22.91 -25.05
N SER A 257 -36.97 -22.82 -25.25
CA SER A 257 -36.09 -21.89 -24.55
C SER A 257 -36.50 -20.44 -24.79
N ASP A 258 -36.74 -20.06 -26.06
CA ASP A 258 -37.07 -18.68 -26.39
C ASP A 258 -38.47 -18.24 -25.89
N GLY A 259 -39.46 -19.14 -25.94
CA GLY A 259 -40.80 -18.87 -25.44
C GLY A 259 -40.96 -18.96 -23.92
N GLY A 260 -39.88 -19.28 -23.18
CA GLY A 260 -39.91 -19.39 -21.73
C GLY A 260 -40.68 -20.60 -21.20
N ALA A 261 -40.86 -21.64 -22.03
CA ALA A 261 -41.53 -22.89 -21.65
C ALA A 261 -40.57 -23.85 -20.92
N TRP A 262 -39.98 -23.36 -19.82
CA TRP A 262 -38.86 -24.01 -19.12
C TRP A 262 -39.15 -25.42 -18.63
N ALA A 263 -40.37 -25.68 -18.12
CA ALA A 263 -40.75 -27.01 -17.66
C ALA A 263 -40.74 -28.04 -18.81
N ALA A 264 -41.23 -27.66 -19.99
CA ALA A 264 -41.23 -28.51 -21.18
C ALA A 264 -39.83 -28.68 -21.78
N LEU A 265 -39.01 -27.61 -21.76
CA LEU A 265 -37.61 -27.68 -22.18
C LEU A 265 -36.81 -28.64 -21.29
N ILE A 266 -36.98 -28.56 -19.97
CA ILE A 266 -36.25 -29.41 -19.04
C ILE A 266 -36.70 -30.87 -19.17
N ALA A 267 -38.00 -31.13 -19.33
CA ALA A 267 -38.49 -32.48 -19.62
C ALA A 267 -37.91 -33.06 -20.92
N LEU A 268 -37.76 -32.23 -21.96
CA LEU A 268 -37.11 -32.61 -23.22
C LEU A 268 -35.61 -32.92 -23.03
N LEU A 269 -34.89 -32.14 -22.22
CA LEU A 269 -33.46 -32.34 -21.93
C LEU A 269 -33.19 -33.56 -21.04
N GLU A 270 -34.11 -33.89 -20.12
CA GLU A 270 -33.99 -35.02 -19.19
C GLU A 270 -34.51 -36.35 -19.76
N GLY A 271 -35.01 -36.37 -21.00
CA GLY A 271 -35.49 -37.58 -21.68
C GLY A 271 -36.87 -38.08 -21.22
N GLY A 272 -37.72 -37.19 -20.70
CA GLY A 272 -39.09 -37.50 -20.27
C GLY A 272 -40.06 -37.82 -21.43
N PRO A 273 -41.30 -38.31 -21.13
CA PRO A 273 -42.30 -38.64 -22.15
C PRO A 273 -42.68 -37.41 -22.98
N SER A 274 -43.20 -37.66 -24.19
CA SER A 274 -43.39 -36.68 -25.27
C SER A 274 -43.95 -35.33 -24.80
N VAL A 275 -43.51 -34.26 -25.49
CA VAL A 275 -43.92 -32.85 -25.29
C VAL A 275 -45.46 -32.66 -25.21
N SER A 276 -46.26 -33.66 -25.62
CA SER A 276 -47.71 -33.76 -25.51
C SER A 276 -48.29 -33.89 -24.08
N ASP A 277 -47.56 -34.43 -23.11
CA ASP A 277 -48.17 -34.90 -21.84
C ASP A 277 -48.08 -33.90 -20.66
N ALA A 278 -47.41 -32.76 -20.85
CA ALA A 278 -47.17 -31.75 -19.80
C ALA A 278 -48.39 -30.82 -19.52
N ASN A 279 -49.62 -31.34 -19.61
CA ASN A 279 -50.85 -30.54 -19.56
C ASN A 279 -51.60 -30.56 -18.21
N GLY A 280 -51.06 -31.19 -17.17
CA GLY A 280 -51.75 -31.33 -15.88
C GLY A 280 -50.88 -30.96 -14.69
N GLY A 281 -51.07 -29.78 -14.10
CA GLY A 281 -50.38 -29.44 -12.86
C GLY A 281 -50.36 -27.97 -12.45
N ALA A 282 -51.46 -27.25 -12.61
CA ALA A 282 -51.67 -25.98 -11.91
C ALA A 282 -52.89 -26.11 -10.98
N ALA A 283 -52.79 -26.95 -9.94
CA ALA A 283 -53.55 -26.86 -8.70
C ALA A 283 -53.25 -28.06 -7.76
N SER A 284 -52.99 -27.76 -6.49
CA SER A 284 -53.28 -28.58 -5.29
C SER A 284 -52.27 -29.63 -4.77
N GLU A 285 -51.78 -29.31 -3.57
CA GLU A 285 -51.61 -30.16 -2.36
C GLU A 285 -50.39 -31.06 -2.12
N THR A 286 -49.86 -30.83 -0.91
CA THR A 286 -48.85 -31.52 -0.11
C THR A 286 -49.13 -33.02 0.08
N LYS A 287 -48.09 -33.89 -0.01
CA LYS A 287 -48.03 -35.14 0.78
C LYS A 287 -46.61 -35.67 0.94
N ALA A 288 -46.32 -36.10 2.17
CA ALA A 288 -45.03 -36.50 2.73
C ALA A 288 -44.45 -37.80 2.14
N ALA A 289 -43.12 -37.89 2.08
CA ALA A 289 -42.37 -39.11 1.78
C ALA A 289 -41.84 -39.77 3.07
N THR A 290 -42.07 -41.07 3.19
CA THR A 290 -41.71 -41.97 4.30
C THR A 290 -40.22 -42.34 4.33
N VAL A 291 -39.68 -42.52 5.55
CA VAL A 291 -38.28 -42.88 5.86
C VAL A 291 -38.03 -44.39 5.63
N PRO A 292 -36.89 -44.82 5.03
CA PRO A 292 -36.54 -46.23 4.84
C PRO A 292 -36.12 -46.93 6.16
N SER A 293 -36.40 -48.23 6.26
CA SER A 293 -36.21 -49.03 7.48
C SER A 293 -34.76 -49.44 7.75
N ARG A 294 -34.43 -49.63 9.02
CA ARG A 294 -33.09 -49.89 9.59
C ARG A 294 -32.32 -51.04 8.93
N ASP A 295 -33.01 -52.06 8.41
CA ASP A 295 -32.38 -53.22 7.76
C ASP A 295 -31.80 -52.89 6.37
N GLN A 296 -32.37 -51.89 5.68
CA GLN A 296 -31.86 -51.42 4.39
C GLN A 296 -30.57 -50.59 4.53
N ILE A 297 -30.39 -49.97 5.70
CA ILE A 297 -29.18 -49.21 6.03
C ILE A 297 -28.04 -50.16 6.44
N ALA A 298 -28.35 -51.28 7.10
CA ALA A 298 -27.36 -52.27 7.51
C ALA A 298 -26.73 -53.01 6.31
N ALA A 299 -27.53 -53.38 5.31
CA ALA A 299 -27.04 -54.10 4.12
C ALA A 299 -26.11 -53.25 3.22
N ALA A 300 -26.26 -51.92 3.23
CA ALA A 300 -25.42 -51.01 2.46
C ALA A 300 -24.05 -50.74 3.11
N LEU A 301 -23.91 -51.01 4.42
CA LEU A 301 -22.68 -50.75 5.18
C LEU A 301 -21.67 -51.90 5.12
N GLU A 302 -22.11 -53.13 4.84
CA GLU A 302 -21.21 -54.29 4.74
C GLU A 302 -20.46 -54.38 3.40
N THR A 303 -20.92 -53.69 2.35
CA THR A 303 -20.31 -53.78 1.00
C THR A 303 -19.13 -52.83 0.78
N ALA A 304 -18.88 -51.89 1.69
CA ALA A 304 -17.90 -50.81 1.50
C ALA A 304 -16.51 -51.08 2.10
N ALA A 305 -16.26 -52.26 2.67
CA ALA A 305 -15.13 -52.51 3.56
C ALA A 305 -13.88 -53.19 2.93
N GLU A 306 -13.79 -53.41 1.61
CA GLU A 306 -12.64 -54.10 1.03
C GLU A 306 -11.93 -53.35 -0.12
N SER A 307 -10.64 -53.04 0.10
CA SER A 307 -9.51 -53.03 -0.86
C SER A 307 -8.80 -51.67 -1.15
N PRO A 308 -7.45 -51.64 -1.32
CA PRO A 308 -6.59 -50.58 -0.79
C PRO A 308 -5.96 -49.61 -1.82
N LEU A 309 -5.39 -48.54 -1.24
CA LEU A 309 -4.60 -47.43 -1.81
C LEU A 309 -3.53 -47.83 -2.84
N ASP A 310 -3.45 -47.07 -3.94
CA ASP A 310 -2.22 -46.90 -4.71
C ASP A 310 -1.98 -45.41 -5.08
N ARG A 311 -0.73 -44.98 -4.95
CA ARG A 311 -0.27 -43.58 -5.05
C ARG A 311 0.40 -43.33 -6.40
N GLY A 312 -0.01 -42.27 -7.11
CA GLY A 312 0.86 -41.58 -8.07
C GLY A 312 0.18 -41.01 -9.32
N ASN A 313 -0.32 -39.77 -9.25
CA ASN A 313 -0.24 -38.69 -10.26
C ASN A 313 -1.36 -37.65 -10.05
N ALA A 314 -0.98 -36.48 -9.49
CA ALA A 314 -1.90 -35.39 -9.15
C ALA A 314 -2.25 -34.44 -10.31
N GLY A 315 -2.24 -34.94 -11.57
CA GLY A 315 -2.51 -34.12 -12.77
C GLY A 315 -3.82 -34.43 -13.50
N THR A 316 -4.51 -35.52 -13.15
CA THR A 316 -5.65 -36.05 -13.92
C THR A 316 -6.92 -36.29 -13.09
N ALA A 317 -6.94 -35.86 -11.83
CA ALA A 317 -8.00 -36.20 -10.88
C ALA A 317 -9.28 -35.34 -10.96
N LEU A 318 -9.31 -34.24 -11.72
CA LEU A 318 -10.49 -33.35 -11.78
C LEU A 318 -11.53 -33.75 -12.84
N HIS A 319 -11.23 -34.71 -13.73
CA HIS A 319 -12.16 -35.13 -14.79
C HIS A 319 -12.91 -36.45 -14.54
N ARG A 320 -12.70 -37.12 -13.40
CA ARG A 320 -13.22 -38.50 -13.22
C ARG A 320 -14.06 -38.77 -11.98
N ARG A 321 -14.61 -37.74 -11.33
CA ARG A 321 -15.64 -37.92 -10.29
C ARG A 321 -16.93 -37.19 -10.65
N SER A 322 -17.67 -37.78 -11.58
CA SER A 322 -19.12 -37.58 -11.70
C SER A 322 -19.75 -38.97 -11.59
N GLU A 323 -19.88 -39.45 -10.35
CA GLU A 323 -20.78 -40.57 -10.08
C GLU A 323 -22.20 -39.99 -9.97
N ALA A 324 -23.07 -40.47 -10.85
CA ALA A 324 -24.53 -40.25 -10.91
C ALA A 324 -25.04 -38.89 -11.44
N ALA A 325 -24.70 -38.53 -12.69
CA ALA A 325 -25.48 -37.56 -13.48
C ALA A 325 -26.25 -38.27 -14.61
N PRO A 326 -27.55 -37.97 -14.83
CA PRO A 326 -28.33 -38.57 -15.92
C PRO A 326 -27.70 -38.28 -17.30
N ALA A 327 -27.94 -39.16 -18.27
CA ALA A 327 -27.39 -39.09 -19.62
C ALA A 327 -28.00 -37.90 -20.41
N LEU A 328 -27.52 -36.68 -20.14
CA LEU A 328 -27.88 -35.47 -20.87
C LEU A 328 -27.32 -35.54 -22.31
N PRO A 329 -28.05 -35.03 -23.33
CA PRO A 329 -27.57 -35.01 -24.71
C PRO A 329 -26.29 -34.17 -24.81
N ARG A 330 -25.18 -34.78 -25.23
CA ARG A 330 -23.85 -34.12 -25.25
C ARG A 330 -23.69 -33.07 -26.35
N ASP A 331 -24.63 -33.00 -27.28
CA ASP A 331 -24.48 -32.25 -28.53
C ASP A 331 -25.30 -30.94 -28.56
N LEU A 332 -26.03 -30.62 -27.48
CA LEU A 332 -26.87 -29.42 -27.38
C LEU A 332 -26.12 -28.25 -26.72
N PRO A 333 -26.30 -27.01 -27.22
CA PRO A 333 -25.70 -25.80 -26.63
C PRO A 333 -26.45 -25.37 -25.37
N LEU A 334 -26.21 -26.06 -24.25
CA LEU A 334 -26.88 -25.80 -22.97
C LEU A 334 -26.66 -24.37 -22.47
N ALA A 335 -25.47 -23.82 -22.68
CA ALA A 335 -25.14 -22.44 -22.33
C ALA A 335 -26.09 -21.44 -23.00
N ASP A 336 -26.48 -21.67 -24.25
CA ASP A 336 -27.37 -20.79 -25.01
C ASP A 336 -28.85 -21.07 -24.69
N LEU A 337 -29.22 -22.35 -24.53
CA LEU A 337 -30.60 -22.77 -24.27
C LEU A 337 -31.08 -22.41 -22.86
N LEU A 338 -30.21 -22.44 -21.86
CA LEU A 338 -30.59 -22.16 -20.47
C LEU A 338 -30.19 -20.76 -19.99
N ALA A 339 -29.61 -19.93 -20.87
CA ALA A 339 -29.16 -18.56 -20.56
C ALA A 339 -30.26 -17.66 -19.98
N ARG A 340 -31.54 -17.92 -20.26
CA ARG A 340 -32.71 -17.18 -19.74
C ARG A 340 -33.57 -17.99 -18.76
N CYS A 341 -33.14 -19.20 -18.40
CA CYS A 341 -33.89 -20.07 -17.48
C CYS A 341 -33.93 -19.42 -16.09
N PRO A 342 -35.09 -19.41 -15.40
CA PRO A 342 -35.20 -18.96 -14.02
C PRO A 342 -34.26 -19.76 -13.11
N ASP A 343 -33.55 -19.03 -12.26
CA ASP A 343 -32.55 -19.60 -11.36
C ASP A 343 -33.16 -20.64 -10.41
N GLU A 344 -34.41 -20.43 -9.95
CA GLU A 344 -35.13 -21.40 -9.10
C GLU A 344 -35.26 -22.78 -9.75
N LEU A 345 -35.63 -22.83 -11.04
CA LEU A 345 -35.83 -24.08 -11.78
C LEU A 345 -34.50 -24.79 -12.12
N LEU A 346 -33.43 -24.02 -12.25
CA LEU A 346 -32.10 -24.52 -12.60
C LEU A 346 -31.35 -25.01 -11.35
N PHE A 347 -31.45 -24.27 -10.23
CA PHE A 347 -30.79 -24.62 -8.97
C PHE A 347 -31.41 -25.85 -8.30
N ASP A 348 -32.71 -26.09 -8.50
CA ASP A 348 -33.39 -27.32 -8.04
C ASP A 348 -32.91 -28.60 -8.77
N ARG A 349 -32.15 -28.44 -9.86
CA ARG A 349 -31.59 -29.54 -10.66
C ARG A 349 -30.05 -29.43 -10.76
N PRO A 350 -29.31 -29.85 -9.72
CA PRO A 350 -27.88 -29.62 -9.63
C PRO A 350 -27.06 -30.30 -10.74
N GLY A 351 -27.53 -31.43 -11.28
CA GLY A 351 -26.87 -32.09 -12.42
C GLY A 351 -26.97 -31.29 -13.73
N LEU A 352 -28.13 -30.67 -14.00
CA LEU A 352 -28.34 -29.82 -15.16
C LEU A 352 -27.57 -28.49 -15.01
N PHE A 353 -27.53 -27.93 -13.80
CA PHE A 353 -26.79 -26.70 -13.51
C PHE A 353 -25.27 -26.88 -13.66
N ALA A 354 -24.72 -28.01 -13.18
CA ALA A 354 -23.30 -28.33 -13.40
C ALA A 354 -22.97 -28.47 -14.89
N ALA A 355 -23.79 -29.17 -15.66
CA ALA A 355 -23.61 -29.29 -17.11
C ALA A 355 -23.71 -27.95 -17.85
N TYR A 356 -24.60 -27.06 -17.41
CA TYR A 356 -24.69 -25.68 -17.91
C TYR A 356 -23.40 -24.89 -17.64
N LEU A 357 -22.87 -24.94 -16.41
CA LEU A 357 -21.63 -24.25 -16.05
C LEU A 357 -20.42 -24.80 -16.83
N ASP A 358 -20.34 -26.11 -17.01
CA ASP A 358 -19.29 -26.75 -17.81
C ASP A 358 -19.33 -26.29 -19.28
N ASP A 359 -20.51 -26.23 -19.90
CA ASP A 359 -20.66 -25.72 -21.27
C ASP A 359 -20.34 -24.20 -21.35
N CYS A 360 -20.72 -23.40 -20.34
CA CYS A 360 -20.33 -21.99 -20.24
C CYS A 360 -18.80 -21.81 -20.13
N LEU A 361 -18.10 -22.66 -19.36
CA LEU A 361 -16.65 -22.63 -19.24
C LEU A 361 -15.94 -23.09 -20.50
N ALA A 362 -16.47 -24.11 -21.19
CA ALA A 362 -15.96 -24.56 -22.47
C ALA A 362 -16.07 -23.46 -23.54
N ARG A 363 -17.16 -22.69 -23.52
CA ARG A 363 -17.44 -21.61 -24.48
C ARG A 363 -16.97 -20.21 -24.06
N GLY A 364 -16.45 -20.05 -22.84
CA GLY A 364 -16.00 -18.76 -22.31
C GLY A 364 -17.11 -17.74 -22.07
N ARG A 365 -18.32 -18.18 -21.69
CA ARG A 365 -19.51 -17.32 -21.44
C ARG A 365 -19.55 -16.77 -20.01
N GLU A 366 -19.35 -15.46 -19.82
CA GLU A 366 -19.34 -14.80 -18.49
C GLU A 366 -20.65 -14.96 -17.70
N GLU A 367 -21.79 -15.16 -18.38
CA GLU A 367 -23.10 -15.39 -17.77
C GLU A 367 -23.10 -16.56 -16.78
N GLY A 368 -22.31 -17.60 -17.06
CA GLY A 368 -22.14 -18.74 -16.16
C GLY A 368 -21.52 -18.34 -14.83
N TYR A 369 -20.57 -17.38 -14.84
CA TYR A 369 -19.92 -16.90 -13.61
C TYR A 369 -20.87 -16.05 -12.77
N VAL A 370 -21.71 -15.24 -13.41
CA VAL A 370 -22.73 -14.44 -12.71
C VAL A 370 -23.77 -15.33 -12.05
N ARG A 371 -24.26 -16.36 -12.75
CA ARG A 371 -25.21 -17.34 -12.19
C ARG A 371 -24.59 -18.24 -11.14
N PHE A 372 -23.29 -18.55 -11.25
CA PHE A 372 -22.53 -19.20 -10.19
C PHE A 372 -22.50 -18.35 -8.90
N GLU A 373 -22.19 -17.06 -9.01
CA GLU A 373 -22.22 -16.14 -7.86
C GLU A 373 -23.63 -16.03 -7.26
N ALA A 374 -24.66 -15.96 -8.11
CA ALA A 374 -26.05 -15.96 -7.66
C ALA A 374 -26.41 -17.27 -6.93
N ALA A 375 -26.03 -18.44 -7.46
CA ALA A 375 -26.25 -19.74 -6.81
C ALA A 375 -25.52 -19.84 -5.46
N ARG A 376 -24.30 -19.29 -5.37
CA ARG A 376 -23.52 -19.21 -4.13
C ARG A 376 -24.24 -18.36 -3.07
N GLU A 377 -24.88 -17.28 -3.48
CA GLU A 377 -25.55 -16.35 -2.56
C GLU A 377 -26.97 -16.78 -2.17
N THR A 378 -27.70 -17.44 -3.08
CA THR A 378 -29.16 -17.69 -2.91
C THR A 378 -29.54 -19.16 -2.75
N ALA A 379 -28.64 -20.10 -3.06
CA ALA A 379 -28.97 -21.53 -3.12
C ALA A 379 -27.88 -22.43 -2.49
N SER A 380 -26.99 -21.88 -1.65
CA SER A 380 -25.91 -22.61 -0.97
C SER A 380 -26.38 -23.90 -0.27
N ASP A 381 -27.60 -23.88 0.25
CA ASP A 381 -28.17 -24.95 1.08
C ASP A 381 -28.85 -26.06 0.25
N ARG A 382 -29.06 -25.81 -1.06
CA ARG A 382 -29.70 -26.75 -2.00
C ARG A 382 -28.70 -27.74 -2.60
N PHE A 383 -27.39 -27.45 -2.53
CA PHE A 383 -26.33 -28.29 -3.08
C PHE A 383 -25.74 -29.22 -2.01
N LYS A 384 -25.50 -30.49 -2.37
CA LYS A 384 -24.73 -31.41 -1.52
C LYS A 384 -23.26 -30.94 -1.44
N PRO A 385 -22.51 -31.24 -0.36
CA PRO A 385 -21.13 -30.77 -0.20
C PRO A 385 -20.19 -31.07 -1.37
N ALA A 386 -20.30 -32.25 -1.99
CA ALA A 386 -19.52 -32.61 -3.18
C ALA A 386 -19.86 -31.74 -4.41
N GLN A 387 -21.12 -31.31 -4.54
CA GLN A 387 -21.57 -30.43 -5.62
C GLN A 387 -21.11 -28.99 -5.37
N THR A 388 -21.11 -28.53 -4.11
CA THR A 388 -20.58 -27.21 -3.72
C THR A 388 -19.07 -27.11 -3.94
N ALA A 389 -18.33 -28.21 -3.70
CA ALA A 389 -16.90 -28.28 -4.01
C ALA A 389 -16.62 -28.19 -5.52
N ALA A 390 -17.43 -28.88 -6.35
CA ALA A 390 -17.34 -28.79 -7.81
C ALA A 390 -17.64 -27.36 -8.32
N LEU A 391 -18.64 -26.69 -7.72
CA LEU A 391 -18.98 -25.29 -8.00
C LEU A 391 -17.80 -24.34 -7.70
N TYR A 392 -17.15 -24.49 -6.54
CA TYR A 392 -15.98 -23.67 -6.20
C TYR A 392 -14.75 -23.98 -7.07
N ALA A 393 -14.52 -25.24 -7.43
CA ALA A 393 -13.47 -25.61 -8.37
C ALA A 393 -13.69 -24.96 -9.76
N TRP A 394 -14.93 -24.91 -10.20
CA TRP A 394 -15.32 -24.20 -11.42
C TRP A 394 -15.05 -22.70 -11.34
N GLY A 395 -15.45 -22.05 -10.23
CA GLY A 395 -15.18 -20.62 -9.99
C GLY A 395 -13.68 -20.29 -9.93
N ALA A 396 -12.87 -21.20 -9.38
CA ALA A 396 -11.42 -21.09 -9.33
C ALA A 396 -10.77 -21.18 -10.72
N GLU A 397 -11.21 -22.12 -11.56
CA GLU A 397 -10.75 -22.28 -12.94
C GLU A 397 -11.11 -21.05 -13.79
N TRP A 398 -12.34 -20.54 -13.64
CA TRP A 398 -12.79 -19.33 -14.31
C TRP A 398 -11.91 -18.13 -13.97
N CYS A 399 -11.68 -17.88 -12.67
CA CYS A 399 -10.85 -16.77 -12.21
C CYS A 399 -9.40 -16.91 -12.68
N ARG A 400 -8.88 -18.13 -12.83
CA ARG A 400 -7.55 -18.39 -13.37
C ARG A 400 -7.45 -17.99 -14.84
N ARG A 401 -8.43 -18.40 -15.67
CA ARG A 401 -8.51 -18.03 -17.09
C ARG A 401 -8.67 -16.51 -17.28
N ALA A 402 -9.35 -15.84 -16.36
CA ALA A 402 -9.54 -14.39 -16.36
C ALA A 402 -8.35 -13.58 -15.77
N GLY A 403 -7.22 -14.22 -15.45
CA GLY A 403 -6.04 -13.55 -14.87
C GLY A 403 -6.23 -13.06 -13.42
N ARG A 404 -7.31 -13.46 -12.74
CA ARG A 404 -7.65 -13.06 -11.36
C ARG A 404 -7.09 -14.06 -10.36
N SER A 405 -5.76 -14.15 -10.29
CA SER A 405 -5.02 -15.14 -9.49
C SER A 405 -5.42 -15.15 -8.01
N HIS A 406 -5.77 -13.99 -7.44
CA HIS A 406 -6.19 -13.87 -6.04
C HIS A 406 -7.55 -14.54 -5.79
N LYS A 407 -8.57 -14.24 -6.60
CA LYS A 407 -9.89 -14.87 -6.50
C LYS A 407 -9.86 -16.36 -6.86
N ALA A 408 -9.01 -16.75 -7.79
CA ALA A 408 -8.82 -18.16 -8.13
C ALA A 408 -8.33 -18.97 -6.92
N LEU A 409 -7.38 -18.41 -6.16
CA LEU A 409 -6.89 -19.01 -4.92
C LEU A 409 -7.94 -19.01 -3.81
N GLU A 410 -8.78 -17.99 -3.76
CA GLU A 410 -9.88 -17.88 -2.80
C GLU A 410 -10.93 -18.98 -3.01
N TYR A 411 -11.45 -19.14 -4.22
CA TYR A 411 -12.41 -20.23 -4.51
C TYR A 411 -11.79 -21.61 -4.35
N MET A 412 -10.50 -21.77 -4.67
CA MET A 412 -9.79 -23.03 -4.44
C MET A 412 -9.74 -23.37 -2.95
N ARG A 413 -9.46 -22.39 -2.09
CA ARG A 413 -9.47 -22.56 -0.64
C ARG A 413 -10.88 -22.80 -0.09
N LEU A 414 -11.91 -22.21 -0.69
CA LEU A 414 -13.31 -22.45 -0.30
C LEU A 414 -13.78 -23.87 -0.69
N ALA A 415 -13.34 -24.37 -1.85
CA ALA A 415 -13.52 -25.77 -2.22
C ALA A 415 -12.83 -26.70 -1.21
N GLU A 416 -11.64 -26.31 -0.74
CA GLU A 416 -10.85 -26.96 0.30
C GLU A 416 -11.31 -26.61 1.74
N SER A 417 -12.50 -26.03 1.95
CA SER A 417 -13.00 -25.67 3.29
C SER A 417 -14.41 -26.19 3.59
N LEU A 418 -15.04 -26.94 2.69
CA LEU A 418 -16.36 -27.56 2.90
C LEU A 418 -16.20 -28.91 3.63
N PRO A 419 -17.07 -29.27 4.59
CA PRO A 419 -16.84 -30.43 5.49
C PRO A 419 -16.61 -31.73 4.70
N GLY A 420 -15.53 -32.42 5.07
CA GLY A 420 -14.61 -33.11 4.14
C GLY A 420 -13.28 -32.36 3.99
N THR A 421 -13.30 -31.09 4.36
CA THR A 421 -12.17 -30.20 4.56
C THR A 421 -12.64 -29.11 5.54
N GLU A 422 -12.11 -29.12 6.75
CA GLU A 422 -12.76 -28.45 7.90
C GLU A 422 -12.51 -26.93 7.96
N ALA A 423 -13.62 -26.19 7.83
CA ALA A 423 -13.78 -24.79 8.18
C ALA A 423 -14.34 -24.61 9.60
N GLU A 424 -13.46 -24.54 10.59
CA GLU A 424 -13.64 -23.66 11.76
C GLU A 424 -12.82 -22.34 11.61
N ASN A 425 -12.03 -22.24 10.53
CA ASN A 425 -11.03 -21.19 10.32
C ASN A 425 -11.46 -20.06 9.35
N ALA A 426 -12.55 -20.22 8.61
CA ALA A 426 -12.96 -19.26 7.57
C ALA A 426 -13.55 -17.97 8.16
N GLU A 427 -14.28 -18.06 9.27
CA GLU A 427 -14.89 -16.90 9.93
C GLU A 427 -13.88 -16.12 10.78
N ARG A 428 -12.93 -16.83 11.42
CA ARG A 428 -11.71 -16.22 11.97
C ARG A 428 -10.88 -15.53 10.88
N GLY A 429 -10.78 -16.12 9.69
CA GLY A 429 -9.97 -15.62 8.58
C GLY A 429 -10.38 -14.26 8.05
N LEU A 430 -11.69 -13.95 7.99
CA LEU A 430 -12.18 -12.68 7.42
C LEU A 430 -12.08 -11.51 8.42
N GLN A 431 -12.32 -11.77 9.71
CA GLN A 431 -12.13 -10.78 10.77
C GLN A 431 -10.64 -10.54 11.04
N LEU A 432 -9.81 -11.60 11.03
CA LEU A 432 -8.35 -11.49 11.02
C LEU A 432 -7.83 -10.83 9.74
N ALA A 433 -8.47 -10.94 8.57
CA ALA A 433 -7.97 -10.30 7.35
C ALA A 433 -8.20 -8.78 7.33
N ARG A 434 -9.33 -8.30 7.90
CA ARG A 434 -9.62 -6.86 8.01
C ARG A 434 -8.89 -6.20 9.18
N GLU A 435 -8.74 -6.91 10.30
CA GLU A 435 -7.83 -6.48 11.35
C GLU A 435 -6.40 -6.58 10.83
N LYS A 436 -5.89 -7.71 10.33
CA LYS A 436 -4.54 -7.84 9.75
C LYS A 436 -4.24 -6.95 8.57
N LEU A 437 -5.15 -6.44 7.73
CA LEU A 437 -4.71 -5.50 6.68
C LEU A 437 -4.30 -4.15 7.28
N ARG A 438 -5.03 -3.73 8.32
CA ARG A 438 -4.82 -2.48 9.06
C ARG A 438 -3.74 -2.64 10.13
N ASP A 439 -3.70 -3.84 10.69
CA ASP A 439 -2.65 -4.33 11.57
C ASP A 439 -1.41 -4.72 10.77
N GLU A 440 -1.38 -5.07 9.47
CA GLU A 440 -0.19 -5.41 8.66
C GLU A 440 0.49 -4.18 8.08
N GLN A 441 -0.17 -3.04 7.96
CA GLN A 441 0.55 -1.80 7.66
C GLN A 441 1.28 -1.29 8.91
N ASN A 442 0.65 -1.39 10.08
CA ASN A 442 1.30 -1.12 11.37
C ASN A 442 2.20 -2.28 11.84
N LYS A 443 1.87 -3.53 11.49
CA LYS A 443 2.65 -4.74 11.73
C LYS A 443 3.67 -5.00 10.66
N ARG A 444 3.68 -4.52 9.43
CA ARG A 444 4.92 -4.71 8.62
C ARG A 444 6.11 -3.97 9.23
N LEU A 445 5.85 -2.96 10.06
CA LEU A 445 6.81 -2.34 10.97
C LEU A 445 6.99 -3.09 12.31
N VAL A 446 5.95 -3.75 12.86
CA VAL A 446 5.97 -4.52 14.14
C VAL A 446 6.17 -6.06 14.00
N GLU A 447 6.01 -6.64 12.82
CA GLU A 447 6.16 -8.03 12.32
C GLU A 447 7.45 -8.17 11.51
N GLN A 448 8.08 -7.11 10.99
CA GLN A 448 9.53 -7.19 10.78
C GLN A 448 10.27 -7.26 12.13
N ALA A 449 9.68 -6.71 13.20
CA ALA A 449 10.10 -6.96 14.58
C ALA A 449 9.56 -8.30 15.14
N GLY A 450 8.40 -8.77 14.67
CA GLY A 450 7.67 -9.94 15.20
C GLY A 450 7.80 -11.27 14.43
N ALA A 451 8.28 -11.29 13.19
CA ALA A 451 8.51 -12.52 12.42
C ALA A 451 9.71 -13.33 12.94
N LEU A 452 10.51 -12.75 13.86
CA LEU A 452 11.46 -13.46 14.72
C LEU A 452 10.78 -14.23 15.88
N LEU A 453 9.57 -13.86 16.28
CA LEU A 453 8.87 -14.50 17.42
C LEU A 453 8.25 -15.86 17.05
N GLY A 454 7.95 -16.11 15.77
CA GLY A 454 7.39 -17.39 15.30
C GLY A 454 8.34 -18.59 15.36
N ARG A 455 9.65 -18.35 15.51
CA ARG A 455 10.70 -19.39 15.69
C ARG A 455 11.39 -19.34 17.07
N GLY A 456 10.91 -18.50 18.01
CA GLY A 456 11.74 -17.98 19.12
C GLY A 456 11.32 -18.27 20.56
N ARG A 457 10.46 -19.26 20.88
CA ARG A 457 10.15 -19.56 22.31
C ARG A 457 11.39 -19.95 23.13
N LEU A 458 12.36 -20.63 22.51
CA LEU A 458 13.61 -21.03 23.16
C LEU A 458 14.53 -19.84 23.52
N PRO A 459 14.90 -18.94 22.59
CA PRO A 459 15.71 -17.76 22.94
C PRO A 459 15.00 -16.80 23.90
N LEU A 460 13.66 -16.72 23.83
CA LEU A 460 12.84 -16.01 24.81
C LEU A 460 12.99 -16.58 26.23
N LEU A 461 12.76 -17.88 26.39
CA LEU A 461 12.86 -18.55 27.69
C LEU A 461 14.29 -18.55 28.21
N ALA A 462 15.27 -18.75 27.32
CA ALA A 462 16.69 -18.67 27.67
C ALA A 462 17.09 -17.26 28.10
N GLY A 463 16.62 -16.22 27.39
CA GLY A 463 16.87 -14.82 27.73
C GLY A 463 16.28 -14.41 29.08
N LEU A 464 15.02 -14.77 29.33
CA LEU A 464 14.36 -14.57 30.62
C LEU A 464 15.08 -15.34 31.75
N ALA A 465 15.44 -16.60 31.52
CA ALA A 465 16.16 -17.41 32.51
C ALA A 465 17.56 -16.85 32.81
N LEU A 466 18.29 -16.34 31.81
CA LEU A 466 19.58 -15.66 31.96
C LEU A 466 19.46 -14.33 32.72
N ALA A 467 18.43 -13.54 32.41
CA ALA A 467 18.17 -12.28 33.12
C ALA A 467 17.81 -12.54 34.59
N LEU A 468 16.95 -13.53 34.86
CA LEU A 468 16.55 -13.91 36.21
C LEU A 468 17.72 -14.52 37.00
N SER A 469 18.53 -15.37 36.37
CA SER A 469 19.71 -15.96 37.01
C SER A 469 20.77 -14.90 37.31
N GLY A 470 20.94 -13.91 36.43
CA GLY A 470 21.79 -12.74 36.68
C GLY A 470 21.31 -11.94 37.90
N LEU A 471 20.01 -11.63 37.98
CA LEU A 471 19.41 -10.95 39.14
C LEU A 471 19.64 -11.72 40.44
N VAL A 472 19.34 -13.01 40.45
CA VAL A 472 19.50 -13.88 41.64
C VAL A 472 20.98 -13.99 42.02
N TYR A 473 21.85 -14.24 41.04
CA TYR A 473 23.28 -14.36 41.29
C TYR A 473 23.83 -13.09 41.92
N PHE A 474 23.58 -11.92 41.31
CA PHE A 474 24.10 -10.67 41.84
C PHE A 474 23.53 -10.42 43.22
N HIS A 475 22.24 -10.62 43.48
CA HIS A 475 21.60 -10.40 44.78
C HIS A 475 22.17 -11.24 45.94
N PHE A 476 22.59 -12.48 45.67
CA PHE A 476 23.15 -13.36 46.70
C PHE A 476 24.69 -13.43 46.72
N ALA A 477 25.38 -12.97 45.66
CA ALA A 477 26.84 -13.01 45.60
C ALA A 477 27.48 -11.99 46.57
N ASP A 478 28.63 -12.35 47.14
CA ASP A 478 29.39 -11.46 48.00
C ASP A 478 29.85 -10.19 47.24
N PRO A 479 29.78 -8.99 47.85
CA PRO A 479 30.21 -7.77 47.19
C PRO A 479 31.70 -7.80 46.82
N PHE A 480 32.02 -7.39 45.59
CA PHE A 480 33.40 -7.35 45.06
C PHE A 480 33.76 -5.95 44.57
N ALA A 481 35.06 -5.70 44.36
CA ALA A 481 35.58 -4.43 43.82
C ALA A 481 35.16 -3.16 44.60
N GLY A 482 34.87 -3.28 45.90
CA GLY A 482 34.44 -2.16 46.74
C GLY A 482 32.97 -1.76 46.60
N LEU A 483 32.16 -2.57 45.90
CA LEU A 483 30.72 -2.34 45.76
C LEU A 483 29.96 -2.59 47.07
N THR A 484 28.89 -1.84 47.27
CA THR A 484 27.89 -2.12 48.32
C THR A 484 26.93 -3.23 47.87
N ARG A 485 26.15 -3.80 48.80
CA ARG A 485 25.05 -4.73 48.50
C ARG A 485 24.04 -4.11 47.52
N GLN A 486 23.71 -2.83 47.73
CA GLN A 486 22.84 -2.07 46.82
C GLN A 486 23.48 -1.85 45.45
N GLY A 487 24.79 -1.59 45.39
CA GLY A 487 25.53 -1.47 44.12
C GLY A 487 25.58 -2.77 43.32
N MET A 488 25.70 -3.91 44.00
CA MET A 488 25.61 -5.23 43.37
C MET A 488 24.21 -5.51 42.79
N ASP A 489 23.15 -5.18 43.52
CA ASP A 489 21.76 -5.36 43.07
C ASP A 489 21.45 -4.45 41.87
N PHE A 490 21.94 -3.20 41.91
CA PHE A 490 21.87 -2.27 40.79
C PHE A 490 22.51 -2.83 39.51
N ILE A 491 23.72 -3.39 39.61
CA ILE A 491 24.42 -4.01 38.47
C ILE A 491 23.64 -5.23 37.97
N GLY A 492 23.14 -6.08 38.87
CA GLY A 492 22.32 -7.24 38.52
C GLY A 492 21.06 -6.86 37.72
N ILE A 493 20.35 -5.82 38.18
CA ILE A 493 19.17 -5.26 37.48
C ILE A 493 19.59 -4.71 36.11
N GLY A 494 20.70 -3.98 36.02
CA GLY A 494 21.21 -3.44 34.76
C GLY A 494 21.59 -4.51 33.74
N ILE A 495 22.29 -5.57 34.16
CA ILE A 495 22.66 -6.70 33.29
C ILE A 495 21.40 -7.43 32.80
N ALA A 496 20.43 -7.68 33.69
CA ALA A 496 19.16 -8.28 33.32
C ALA A 496 18.42 -7.42 32.27
N ALA A 497 18.41 -6.09 32.43
CA ALA A 497 17.83 -5.18 31.46
C ALA A 497 18.55 -5.23 30.09
N VAL A 498 19.87 -5.24 30.08
CA VAL A 498 20.66 -5.38 28.84
C VAL A 498 20.36 -6.69 28.13
N LEU A 499 20.28 -7.81 28.87
CA LEU A 499 19.88 -9.10 28.31
C LEU A 499 18.47 -9.05 27.71
N MET A 500 17.53 -8.38 28.39
CA MET A 500 16.15 -8.19 27.87
C MET A 500 16.12 -7.32 26.61
N TRP A 501 16.91 -6.25 26.53
CA TRP A 501 17.06 -5.43 25.32
C TRP A 501 17.71 -6.20 24.17
N ILE A 502 18.67 -7.08 24.43
CA ILE A 502 19.28 -7.94 23.39
C ILE A 502 18.24 -8.91 22.81
N VAL A 503 17.40 -9.48 23.68
CA VAL A 503 16.39 -10.48 23.29
C VAL A 503 15.18 -9.81 22.60
N ARG A 504 14.97 -8.50 22.79
CA ARG A 504 13.95 -7.66 22.12
C ARG A 504 12.51 -8.19 22.24
N VAL A 505 12.22 -8.87 23.34
CA VAL A 505 10.88 -9.42 23.61
C VAL A 505 9.99 -8.39 24.30
N VAL A 506 10.55 -7.69 25.27
CA VAL A 506 9.83 -6.69 26.06
C VAL A 506 10.22 -5.31 25.51
N PRO A 507 9.25 -4.44 25.20
CA PRO A 507 9.53 -3.06 24.78
C PRO A 507 10.47 -2.33 25.74
N ASP A 508 11.39 -1.54 25.19
CA ASP A 508 12.50 -0.94 25.94
C ASP A 508 12.04 -0.10 27.14
N TYR A 509 10.94 0.65 26.98
CA TYR A 509 10.33 1.45 28.04
C TYR A 509 9.76 0.61 29.19
N LEU A 510 9.23 -0.59 28.92
CA LEU A 510 8.74 -1.48 29.98
C LEU A 510 9.92 -2.05 30.76
N VAL A 511 11.00 -2.45 30.07
CA VAL A 511 12.23 -2.90 30.74
C VAL A 511 12.75 -1.80 31.67
N ALA A 512 12.82 -0.56 31.20
CA ALA A 512 13.25 0.57 32.01
C ALA A 512 12.31 0.81 33.22
N LEU A 513 10.99 0.83 33.02
CA LEU A 513 10.04 0.96 34.14
C LEU A 513 10.16 -0.19 35.16
N PHE A 514 10.41 -1.42 34.70
CA PHE A 514 10.69 -2.54 35.59
C PHE A 514 12.02 -2.36 36.35
N MET A 515 13.06 -1.80 35.73
CA MET A 515 14.29 -1.45 36.46
C MET A 515 14.01 -0.45 37.58
N ALA A 516 13.29 0.64 37.28
CA ALA A 516 12.92 1.63 38.29
C ALA A 516 12.10 1.01 39.43
N MET A 517 11.13 0.15 39.08
CA MET A 517 10.36 -0.62 40.05
C MET A 517 11.26 -1.51 40.92
N LEU A 518 12.19 -2.25 40.33
CA LEU A 518 13.10 -3.15 41.04
C LEU A 518 14.10 -2.39 41.92
N TRP A 519 14.55 -1.21 41.52
CA TRP A 519 15.38 -0.36 42.38
C TRP A 519 14.64 0.07 43.66
N VAL A 520 13.36 0.42 43.54
CA VAL A 520 12.55 0.86 44.67
C VAL A 520 12.14 -0.34 45.54
N VAL A 521 11.55 -1.38 44.94
CA VAL A 521 11.04 -2.55 45.67
C VAL A 521 12.19 -3.36 46.28
N GLY A 522 13.33 -3.43 45.60
CA GLY A 522 14.55 -4.09 46.10
C GLY A 522 15.29 -3.28 47.17
N GLY A 523 14.84 -2.08 47.54
CA GLY A 523 15.50 -1.24 48.54
C GLY A 523 16.88 -0.73 48.11
N VAL A 524 17.13 -0.62 46.80
CA VAL A 524 18.36 -0.06 46.23
C VAL A 524 18.39 1.44 46.45
N VAL A 525 17.28 2.13 46.15
CA VAL A 525 17.12 3.59 46.33
C VAL A 525 15.66 3.95 46.63
N GLU A 526 15.44 5.16 47.15
CA GLU A 526 14.10 5.73 47.36
C GLU A 526 13.40 6.10 46.03
N PRO A 527 12.05 6.14 45.99
CA PRO A 527 11.31 6.49 44.77
C PRO A 527 11.66 7.86 44.17
N SER A 528 12.03 8.83 45.02
CA SER A 528 12.46 10.17 44.60
C SER A 528 13.73 10.14 43.75
N VAL A 529 14.67 9.26 44.08
CA VAL A 529 15.93 9.06 43.35
C VAL A 529 15.71 8.16 42.13
N ALA A 530 14.89 7.12 42.25
CA ALA A 530 14.61 6.21 41.14
C ALA A 530 13.84 6.87 39.98
N LEU A 531 13.11 7.96 40.26
CA LEU A 531 12.32 8.72 39.28
C LEU A 531 12.88 10.14 39.04
N SER A 532 14.08 10.45 39.54
CA SER A 532 14.65 11.80 39.47
C SER A 532 14.82 12.30 38.04
N GLY A 533 15.10 11.40 37.10
CA GLY A 533 15.24 11.70 35.68
C GLY A 533 13.98 12.29 35.04
N PHE A 534 12.78 11.95 35.52
CA PHE A 534 11.52 12.56 35.06
C PHE A 534 11.36 14.03 35.50
N ALA A 535 12.05 14.43 36.57
CA ALA A 535 12.08 15.81 37.05
C ALA A 535 13.24 16.63 36.43
N SER A 536 14.06 16.03 35.56
CA SER A 536 15.23 16.69 34.99
C SER A 536 14.86 17.74 33.92
N PRO A 537 15.58 18.88 33.84
CA PRO A 537 15.44 19.84 32.75
C PRO A 537 15.65 19.20 31.37
N SER A 538 16.55 18.22 31.28
CA SER A 538 16.83 17.47 30.05
C SER A 538 15.63 16.65 29.56
N TRP A 539 14.85 16.06 30.48
CA TRP A 539 13.60 15.36 30.14
C TRP A 539 12.50 16.32 29.66
N LEU A 540 12.31 17.46 30.35
CA LEU A 540 11.36 18.48 29.92
C LEU A 540 11.71 19.05 28.54
N TYR A 541 12.99 19.35 28.33
CA TYR A 541 13.50 19.77 27.03
C TYR A 541 13.22 18.72 25.95
N MET A 542 13.36 17.42 26.27
CA MET A 542 13.05 16.33 25.34
C MET A 542 11.58 16.35 24.90
N LEU A 543 10.66 16.52 25.84
CA LEU A 543 9.24 16.63 25.54
C LEU A 543 8.97 17.80 24.58
N PHE A 544 9.51 18.98 24.87
CA PHE A 544 9.26 20.19 24.08
C PHE A 544 9.90 20.14 22.69
N ILE A 545 11.09 19.56 22.57
CA ILE A 545 11.78 19.45 21.29
C ILE A 545 11.07 18.43 20.37
N LEU A 546 10.60 17.30 20.91
CA LEU A 546 9.78 16.33 20.15
C LEU A 546 8.47 16.97 19.69
N ALA A 547 7.82 17.76 20.55
CA ALA A 547 6.61 18.50 20.18
C ALA A 547 6.85 19.55 19.08
N LEU A 548 7.97 20.28 19.15
CA LEU A 548 8.40 21.19 18.06
C LEU A 548 8.63 20.42 16.76
N GLY A 549 9.28 19.25 16.82
CA GLY A 549 9.47 18.36 15.67
C GLY A 549 8.16 17.88 15.04
N ALA A 550 7.16 17.53 15.86
CA ALA A 550 5.82 17.19 15.41
C ALA A 550 5.14 18.37 14.70
N ALA A 551 5.24 19.58 15.25
CA ALA A 551 4.69 20.79 14.65
C ALA A 551 5.34 21.15 13.31
N ILE A 552 6.67 21.00 13.21
CA ILE A 552 7.44 21.20 11.96
C ILE A 552 6.96 20.22 10.88
N THR A 553 6.82 18.94 11.23
CA THR A 553 6.34 17.90 10.31
C THR A 553 4.92 18.18 9.84
N LYS A 554 3.98 18.45 10.76
CA LYS A 554 2.57 18.73 10.43
C LYS A 554 2.38 19.99 9.59
N SER A 555 3.17 21.03 9.84
CA SER A 555 3.01 22.33 9.17
C SER A 555 3.42 22.32 7.70
N GLY A 556 4.14 21.31 7.22
CA GLY A 556 4.70 21.28 5.85
C GLY A 556 5.90 22.20 5.63
N LEU A 557 6.31 22.94 6.67
CA LEU A 557 7.44 23.87 6.66
C LEU A 557 8.74 23.19 6.23
N LEU A 558 8.94 21.95 6.68
CA LEU A 558 10.10 21.15 6.37
C LEU A 558 10.25 20.88 4.87
N TYR A 559 9.15 20.48 4.22
CA TYR A 559 9.12 20.23 2.79
C TYR A 559 9.41 21.51 1.98
N ARG A 560 8.84 22.66 2.41
CA ARG A 560 9.13 23.97 1.82
C ARG A 560 10.60 24.36 1.94
N PHE A 561 11.21 24.19 3.11
CA PHE A 561 12.64 24.48 3.29
C PHE A 561 13.54 23.57 2.46
N SER A 562 13.20 22.29 2.34
CA SER A 562 13.93 21.37 1.46
C SER A 562 13.87 21.84 0.00
N LEU A 563 12.70 22.23 -0.52
CA LEU A 563 12.57 22.76 -1.89
C LEU A 563 13.30 24.09 -2.11
N LEU A 564 13.23 25.00 -1.15
CA LEU A 564 13.96 26.27 -1.20
C LEU A 564 15.47 26.05 -1.21
N ALA A 565 15.96 25.12 -0.38
CA ALA A 565 17.37 24.74 -0.37
C ALA A 565 17.80 24.14 -1.71
N LEU A 566 16.95 23.35 -2.37
CA LEU A 566 17.27 22.78 -3.68
C LEU A 566 17.28 23.81 -4.82
N LYS A 567 16.46 24.88 -4.70
CA LYS A 567 16.42 26.00 -5.66
C LYS A 567 17.65 26.92 -5.57
N LEU A 568 18.25 27.06 -4.40
CA LEU A 568 19.45 27.89 -4.18
C LEU A 568 20.67 27.35 -4.95
N PHE A 569 20.68 26.06 -5.29
CA PHE A 569 21.81 25.42 -5.95
C PHE A 569 21.55 25.09 -7.42
N PRO A 570 22.59 24.99 -8.27
CA PRO A 570 22.42 24.66 -9.68
C PRO A 570 21.67 23.33 -9.89
N ALA A 571 20.83 23.24 -10.93
CA ALA A 571 20.07 22.05 -11.29
C ALA A 571 20.91 20.88 -11.85
N SER A 572 22.22 20.91 -11.62
CA SER A 572 23.16 19.86 -11.98
C SER A 572 23.36 18.92 -10.81
N TYR A 573 23.85 17.71 -11.08
CA TYR A 573 24.17 16.73 -10.03
C TYR A 573 25.05 17.32 -8.92
N ARG A 574 26.11 18.06 -9.30
CA ARG A 574 27.03 18.70 -8.34
C ARG A 574 26.34 19.79 -7.53
N GLY A 575 25.47 20.57 -8.17
CA GLY A 575 24.69 21.59 -7.45
C GLY A 575 23.74 20.96 -6.46
N GLN A 576 22.97 19.94 -6.88
CA GLN A 576 22.04 19.23 -6.01
C GLN A 576 22.74 18.48 -4.87
N PHE A 577 23.90 17.88 -5.14
CA PHE A 577 24.76 17.28 -4.11
C PHE A 577 25.10 18.29 -3.00
N TRP A 578 25.62 19.47 -3.38
CA TRP A 578 25.94 20.52 -2.41
C TRP A 578 24.68 21.13 -1.77
N GLY A 579 23.56 21.17 -2.49
CA GLY A 579 22.26 21.54 -1.93
C GLY A 579 21.81 20.59 -0.83
N ILE A 580 22.00 19.29 -0.99
CA ILE A 580 21.74 18.27 0.05
C ILE A 580 22.69 18.47 1.24
N VAL A 581 23.99 18.66 0.99
CA VAL A 581 24.97 18.92 2.07
C VAL A 581 24.59 20.15 2.89
N ALA A 582 24.29 21.27 2.21
CA ALA A 582 23.92 22.53 2.85
C ALA A 582 22.57 22.45 3.58
N SER A 583 21.57 21.80 2.97
CA SER A 583 20.26 21.62 3.62
C SER A 583 20.33 20.72 4.84
N GLY A 584 21.11 19.64 4.82
CA GLY A 584 21.31 18.80 6.01
C GLY A 584 21.97 19.56 7.16
N ALA A 585 23.01 20.33 6.86
CA ALA A 585 23.66 21.21 7.83
C ALA A 585 22.69 22.23 8.44
N LEU A 586 21.80 22.80 7.62
CA LEU A 586 20.79 23.76 8.05
C LEU A 586 19.67 23.11 8.88
N LEU A 587 19.25 21.89 8.53
CA LEU A 587 18.13 21.20 9.18
C LEU A 587 18.51 20.56 10.51
N ASN A 588 19.79 20.27 10.74
CA ASN A 588 20.25 19.67 11.99
C ASN A 588 19.82 20.45 13.23
N PRO A 589 20.02 21.77 13.33
CA PRO A 589 19.53 22.54 14.47
C PRO A 589 18.02 22.51 14.70
N LEU A 590 17.21 22.22 13.67
CA LEU A 590 15.76 22.40 13.70
C LEU A 590 14.99 21.12 14.08
N ILE A 591 15.52 19.93 13.72
CA ILE A 591 14.79 18.66 13.88
C ILE A 591 15.58 17.71 14.78
N PRO A 592 15.06 17.40 15.98
CA PRO A 592 15.77 16.63 17.01
C PRO A 592 15.66 15.12 16.81
N SER A 593 15.66 14.66 15.56
CA SER A 593 15.56 13.24 15.23
C SER A 593 16.32 12.95 13.96
N SER A 594 17.42 12.21 14.09
CA SER A 594 18.23 11.75 12.96
C SER A 594 17.41 10.89 12.01
N SER A 595 16.59 9.97 12.54
CA SER A 595 15.73 9.10 11.72
C SER A 595 14.64 9.88 10.98
N ALA A 596 13.98 10.86 11.63
CA ALA A 596 12.96 11.67 10.95
C ALA A 596 13.56 12.50 9.80
N LYS A 597 14.73 13.11 10.02
CA LYS A 597 15.44 13.85 8.96
C LYS A 597 15.84 12.94 7.81
N VAL A 598 16.37 11.75 8.09
CA VAL A 598 16.77 10.79 7.05
C VAL A 598 15.56 10.24 6.28
N GLY A 599 14.47 9.89 6.97
CA GLY A 599 13.22 9.42 6.36
C GLY A 599 12.55 10.44 5.43
N LEU A 600 13.00 11.69 5.46
CA LEU A 600 12.57 12.76 4.55
C LEU A 600 13.63 13.09 3.50
N GLY A 601 14.88 13.26 3.92
CA GLY A 601 15.97 13.63 3.04
C GLY A 601 16.24 12.58 1.96
N VAL A 602 16.14 11.30 2.30
CA VAL A 602 16.42 10.21 1.36
C VAL A 602 15.35 10.11 0.26
N PRO A 603 14.03 10.13 0.55
CA PRO A 603 13.01 10.19 -0.49
C PRO A 603 13.10 11.45 -1.36
N ILE A 604 13.41 12.61 -0.79
CA ILE A 604 13.62 13.85 -1.56
C ILE A 604 14.79 13.67 -2.53
N ALA A 605 15.92 13.15 -2.04
CA ALA A 605 17.08 12.85 -2.89
C ALA A 605 16.76 11.81 -3.98
N ARG A 606 15.89 10.84 -3.70
CA ARG A 606 15.38 9.87 -4.68
C ARG A 606 14.57 10.56 -5.77
N THR A 607 13.54 11.32 -5.42
CA THR A 607 12.70 12.04 -6.39
C THR A 607 13.53 12.98 -7.27
N LEU A 608 14.53 13.66 -6.70
CA LEU A 608 15.46 14.47 -7.49
C LEU A 608 16.31 13.63 -8.45
N SER A 609 16.75 12.46 -8.01
CA SER A 609 17.54 11.55 -8.85
C SER A 609 16.70 10.99 -10.00
N GLU A 610 15.43 10.63 -9.75
CA GLU A 610 14.46 10.17 -10.75
C GLU A 610 14.17 11.28 -11.77
N ALA A 611 13.93 12.52 -11.31
CA ALA A 611 13.74 13.68 -12.20
C ALA A 611 14.97 13.99 -13.07
N MET A 612 16.17 13.60 -12.61
CA MET A 612 17.40 13.67 -13.40
C MET A 612 17.61 12.48 -14.35
N GLY A 613 16.70 11.50 -14.35
CA GLY A 613 16.74 10.31 -15.20
C GLY A 613 17.75 9.25 -14.74
N PHE A 614 18.11 9.22 -13.45
CA PHE A 614 18.96 8.14 -12.93
C PHE A 614 18.14 6.88 -12.68
N ALA A 615 18.67 5.73 -13.12
CA ALA A 615 18.06 4.44 -12.83
C ALA A 615 18.16 4.08 -11.33
N ASP A 616 17.27 3.20 -10.89
CA ASP A 616 17.28 2.62 -9.55
C ASP A 616 18.65 2.07 -9.17
N ARG A 617 19.10 2.39 -7.95
CA ARG A 617 20.36 1.93 -7.34
C ARG A 617 21.63 2.29 -8.12
N SER A 618 21.52 3.15 -9.14
CA SER A 618 22.66 3.69 -9.89
C SER A 618 23.60 4.46 -8.97
N ARG A 619 24.84 4.67 -9.41
CA ARG A 619 25.81 5.44 -8.60
C ARG A 619 25.36 6.89 -8.38
N GLY A 620 24.64 7.47 -9.34
CA GLY A 620 24.08 8.82 -9.22
C GLY A 620 22.99 8.90 -8.15
N MET A 621 21.98 8.02 -8.23
CA MET A 621 20.90 7.98 -7.25
C MET A 621 21.41 7.63 -5.85
N ALA A 622 22.30 6.64 -5.74
CA ALA A 622 22.92 6.26 -4.48
C ALA A 622 23.76 7.40 -3.90
N GLY A 623 24.48 8.15 -4.74
CA GLY A 623 25.30 9.29 -4.31
C GLY A 623 24.47 10.40 -3.66
N LEU A 624 23.38 10.83 -4.27
CA LEU A 624 22.50 11.86 -3.67
C LEU A 624 21.80 11.32 -2.41
N SER A 625 21.27 10.10 -2.47
CA SER A 625 20.52 9.49 -1.37
C SER A 625 21.38 9.19 -0.13
N LEU A 626 22.58 8.63 -0.31
CA LEU A 626 23.50 8.37 0.81
C LEU A 626 24.10 9.67 1.36
N THR A 627 24.28 10.70 0.52
CA THR A 627 24.68 12.03 1.00
C THR A 627 23.57 12.65 1.85
N ALA A 628 22.30 12.52 1.44
CA ALA A 628 21.18 12.96 2.26
C ALA A 628 21.18 12.22 3.59
N MET A 629 21.32 10.89 3.58
CA MET A 629 21.40 10.10 4.82
C MET A 629 22.51 10.57 5.78
N VAL A 630 23.71 10.83 5.26
CA VAL A 630 24.84 11.31 6.07
C VAL A 630 24.58 12.70 6.65
N PHE A 631 24.19 13.66 5.81
CA PHE A 631 24.11 15.06 6.22
C PHE A 631 22.81 15.43 6.94
N TYR A 632 21.77 14.61 6.81
CA TYR A 632 20.49 14.80 7.52
C TYR A 632 20.46 13.98 8.82
N GLY A 633 21.12 12.82 8.85
CA GLY A 633 21.15 11.92 10.00
C GLY A 633 22.43 12.03 10.80
N PHE A 634 23.53 11.51 10.23
CA PHE A 634 24.76 11.23 10.98
C PHE A 634 25.64 12.45 11.29
N THR A 635 25.24 13.64 10.85
CA THR A 635 25.81 14.92 11.29
C THR A 635 25.02 15.55 12.45
N ALA A 636 24.02 14.86 12.99
CA ALA A 636 23.28 15.29 14.15
C ALA A 636 24.15 15.60 15.39
N PRO A 637 25.23 14.84 15.72
CA PRO A 637 26.05 15.13 16.91
C PRO A 637 26.73 16.50 16.93
N PHE A 638 26.87 17.16 15.78
CA PHE A 638 27.55 18.46 15.66
C PHE A 638 26.74 19.65 16.18
N VAL A 639 25.45 19.45 16.52
CA VAL A 639 24.59 20.48 17.10
C VAL A 639 23.82 19.89 18.27
N LEU A 640 23.71 20.59 19.40
CA LEU A 640 23.02 20.07 20.60
C LEU A 640 21.58 19.62 20.31
N THR A 641 20.83 20.38 19.49
CA THR A 641 19.45 20.05 19.06
C THR A 641 19.38 19.05 17.90
N GLY A 642 20.52 18.55 17.41
CA GLY A 642 20.60 17.71 16.21
C GLY A 642 19.98 16.33 16.35
N SER A 643 20.07 15.73 17.54
CA SER A 643 19.36 14.50 17.91
C SER A 643 19.03 14.58 19.39
N TYR A 644 17.94 13.93 19.78
CA TYR A 644 17.64 13.70 21.18
C TYR A 644 18.80 13.02 21.93
N THR A 645 19.54 12.14 21.26
CA THR A 645 20.64 11.37 21.85
C THR A 645 21.75 12.27 22.38
N ASN A 646 21.93 13.46 21.80
CA ASN A 646 22.97 14.42 22.21
C ASN A 646 22.69 14.95 23.62
N VAL A 647 21.44 15.36 23.86
CA VAL A 647 21.01 15.89 25.17
C VAL A 647 20.96 14.76 26.18
N MET A 648 20.51 13.57 25.77
CA MET A 648 20.54 12.38 26.60
C MET A 648 21.96 12.07 27.11
N ALA A 649 22.91 11.92 26.18
CA ALA A 649 24.28 11.56 26.52
C ALA A 649 24.97 12.62 27.39
N LEU A 650 24.72 13.91 27.11
CA LEU A 650 25.27 15.00 27.92
C LEU A 650 24.70 14.99 29.34
N GLY A 651 23.39 14.78 29.50
CA GLY A 651 22.74 14.71 30.81
C GLY A 651 23.27 13.57 31.68
N MET A 652 23.71 12.46 31.06
CA MET A 652 24.22 11.28 31.76
C MET A 652 25.71 11.34 32.12
N ALA A 653 26.49 12.19 31.47
CA ALA A 653 27.93 12.28 31.72
C ALA A 653 28.28 12.95 33.06
N GLY A 654 27.29 13.49 33.79
CA GLY A 654 27.48 14.23 35.03
C GLY A 654 28.05 15.65 34.79
N GLY A 655 27.79 16.57 35.72
CA GLY A 655 28.33 17.95 35.65
C GLY A 655 27.62 18.84 34.62
N THR A 656 26.29 18.94 34.69
CA THR A 656 25.45 19.74 33.78
C THR A 656 25.63 21.26 33.89
N GLU A 657 26.53 21.75 34.76
CA GLU A 657 26.91 23.16 34.78
C GLU A 657 27.82 23.47 33.58
N GLY A 658 27.24 23.99 32.48
CA GLY A 658 27.93 25.02 31.71
C GLY A 658 28.15 24.85 30.20
N VAL A 659 27.59 23.84 29.51
CA VAL A 659 27.64 23.81 28.03
C VAL A 659 26.31 24.26 27.43
N SER A 660 26.23 25.56 27.11
CA SER A 660 25.13 26.14 26.34
C SER A 660 25.06 25.59 24.91
N TRP A 661 23.91 25.77 24.26
CA TRP A 661 23.73 25.43 22.85
C TRP A 661 24.80 26.08 21.95
N PHE A 662 25.15 27.34 22.23
CA PHE A 662 26.16 28.08 21.47
C PHE A 662 27.58 27.55 21.71
N GLN A 663 27.93 27.20 22.95
CA GLN A 663 29.22 26.58 23.26
C GLN A 663 29.37 25.22 22.57
N TRP A 664 28.32 24.38 22.57
CA TRP A 664 28.33 23.11 21.83
C TRP A 664 28.69 23.31 20.37
N LEU A 665 28.04 24.29 19.71
CA LEU A 665 28.29 24.59 18.31
C LEU A 665 29.74 25.00 18.07
N ILE A 666 30.32 25.86 18.92
CA ILE A 666 31.72 26.27 18.81
C ILE A 666 32.65 25.06 18.99
N TYR A 667 32.41 24.24 20.01
CA TYR A 667 33.25 23.08 20.31
C TYR A 667 33.24 22.04 19.18
N ALA A 668 32.08 21.89 18.50
CA ALA A 668 31.89 20.98 17.38
C ALA A 668 32.26 21.57 16.02
N LEU A 669 32.45 22.89 15.87
CA LEU A 669 32.55 23.53 14.56
C LEU A 669 33.74 23.04 13.71
N PRO A 670 35.00 22.96 14.20
CA PRO A 670 36.10 22.44 13.39
C PRO A 670 35.92 20.97 13.06
N ALA A 671 35.37 20.20 14.00
CA ALA A 671 35.02 18.81 13.82
C ALA A 671 33.99 18.67 12.67
N PHE A 672 32.96 19.52 12.63
CA PHE A 672 31.96 19.53 11.57
C PHE A 672 32.57 19.85 10.19
N LEU A 673 33.47 20.83 10.12
CA LEU A 673 34.13 21.21 8.87
C LEU A 673 35.04 20.09 8.34
N VAL A 674 35.84 19.48 9.23
CA VAL A 674 36.74 18.37 8.87
C VAL A 674 35.93 17.14 8.46
N PHE A 675 34.97 16.73 9.29
CA PHE A 675 34.11 15.57 9.03
C PHE A 675 33.28 15.76 7.77
N GLY A 676 32.54 16.87 7.70
CA GLY A 676 31.66 17.20 6.59
C GLY A 676 32.44 17.32 5.29
N GLY A 677 33.61 17.97 5.30
CA GLY A 677 34.49 18.05 4.14
C GLY A 677 35.01 16.67 3.70
N ALA A 678 35.52 15.87 4.63
CA ALA A 678 36.02 14.53 4.35
C ALA A 678 34.92 13.62 3.79
N MET A 679 33.73 13.66 4.39
CA MET A 679 32.61 12.81 4.00
C MET A 679 31.99 13.26 2.68
N ALA A 680 31.84 14.57 2.44
CA ALA A 680 31.41 15.10 1.15
C ALA A 680 32.42 14.74 0.04
N GLY A 681 33.72 14.87 0.31
CA GLY A 681 34.78 14.45 -0.62
C GLY A 681 34.73 12.96 -0.92
N PHE A 682 34.60 12.12 0.12
CA PHE A 682 34.48 10.67 -0.01
C PHE A 682 33.23 10.26 -0.81
N MET A 683 32.07 10.88 -0.56
CA MET A 683 30.86 10.64 -1.34
C MET A 683 31.02 11.07 -2.80
N ALA A 684 31.59 12.26 -3.04
CA ALA A 684 31.82 12.77 -4.39
C ALA A 684 32.81 11.91 -5.20
N TRP A 685 33.79 11.31 -4.55
CA TRP A 685 34.76 10.40 -5.16
C TRP A 685 34.17 9.01 -5.40
N THR A 686 33.58 8.39 -4.37
CA THR A 686 33.05 7.02 -4.42
C THR A 686 31.85 6.91 -5.36
N PHE A 687 30.94 7.87 -5.30
CA PHE A 687 29.70 7.88 -6.10
C PHE A 687 29.79 8.82 -7.31
N ARG A 688 31.00 9.02 -7.85
CA ARG A 688 31.21 9.85 -9.03
C ARG A 688 30.34 9.37 -10.20
N ARG A 689 29.55 10.29 -10.75
CA ARG A 689 28.65 10.07 -11.90
C ARG A 689 29.42 9.50 -13.10
N ARG A 690 28.93 8.38 -13.64
CA ARG A 690 29.38 7.80 -14.93
C ARG A 690 28.31 7.89 -16.03
N GLU A 691 27.05 8.12 -15.65
CA GLU A 691 25.90 8.16 -16.57
C GLU A 691 25.46 9.59 -16.89
N PRO A 692 24.99 9.90 -18.11
CA PRO A 692 24.51 11.23 -18.46
C PRO A 692 23.09 11.52 -17.94
N GLY A 693 22.91 11.84 -16.65
CA GLY A 693 21.66 12.41 -16.12
C GLY A 693 21.29 13.80 -16.68
N ARG A 694 20.00 14.02 -16.94
CA ARG A 694 19.39 15.28 -17.40
C ARG A 694 19.40 16.31 -16.25
N PRO A 695 19.64 17.61 -16.52
CA PRO A 695 19.49 18.65 -15.50
C PRO A 695 18.02 18.79 -15.10
N ILE A 696 17.77 19.10 -13.82
CA ILE A 696 16.40 19.34 -13.33
C ILE A 696 15.84 20.60 -14.02
N ARG A 697 14.67 20.51 -14.65
CA ARG A 697 14.01 21.70 -15.19
C ARG A 697 13.58 22.60 -14.03
N ARG A 698 14.17 23.79 -13.91
CA ARG A 698 13.86 24.76 -12.84
C ARG A 698 12.37 25.09 -12.75
N GLU A 699 11.67 25.02 -13.89
CA GLU A 699 10.22 25.17 -14.01
C GLU A 699 9.47 24.22 -13.08
N VAL A 700 9.88 22.96 -12.94
CA VAL A 700 9.21 21.95 -12.07
C VAL A 700 9.32 22.33 -10.60
N LEU A 701 10.49 22.80 -10.15
CA LEU A 701 10.69 23.28 -8.77
C LEU A 701 9.91 24.57 -8.51
N ASP A 702 9.89 25.48 -9.49
CA ASP A 702 9.14 26.73 -9.42
C ASP A 702 7.63 26.47 -9.36
N ASP A 703 7.15 25.45 -10.07
CA ASP A 703 5.76 25.04 -10.05
C ASP A 703 5.38 24.42 -8.72
N GLN A 704 6.15 23.47 -8.20
CA GLN A 704 5.93 22.90 -6.87
C GLN A 704 5.88 24.00 -5.80
N LEU A 705 6.81 24.97 -5.83
CA LEU A 705 6.80 26.10 -4.90
C LEU A 705 5.60 27.04 -5.10
N LYS A 706 5.18 27.29 -6.34
CA LYS A 706 3.95 28.05 -6.64
C LYS A 706 2.71 27.33 -6.13
N LEU A 707 2.75 25.99 -6.08
CA LEU A 707 1.62 25.13 -5.75
C LEU A 707 1.40 24.94 -4.26
N ILE A 708 2.48 24.86 -3.50
CA ILE A 708 2.44 24.96 -2.03
C ILE A 708 1.96 26.37 -1.61
N GLY A 709 2.07 27.35 -2.50
CA GLY A 709 1.46 28.67 -2.36
C GLY A 709 2.13 29.53 -1.30
N ARG A 710 1.39 30.53 -0.80
CA ARG A 710 1.86 31.44 0.25
C ARG A 710 1.98 30.73 1.59
N TRP A 711 2.82 31.27 2.46
CA TRP A 711 3.00 30.76 3.81
C TRP A 711 1.68 30.69 4.57
N THR A 712 1.29 29.49 4.98
CA THR A 712 0.11 29.26 5.81
C THR A 712 0.33 29.86 7.20
N ARG A 713 -0.76 30.05 7.96
CA ARG A 713 -0.66 30.51 9.35
C ARG A 713 0.18 29.53 10.18
N SER A 714 -0.05 28.24 10.02
CA SER A 714 0.67 27.19 10.74
C SER A 714 2.17 27.20 10.41
N GLU A 715 2.55 27.30 9.13
CA GLU A 715 3.97 27.42 8.72
C GLU A 715 4.65 28.63 9.36
N ARG A 716 3.99 29.81 9.37
CA ARG A 716 4.57 31.04 9.96
C ARG A 716 4.76 30.93 11.45
N VAL A 717 3.76 30.42 12.16
CA VAL A 717 3.82 30.24 13.62
C VAL A 717 4.91 29.22 13.97
N THR A 718 4.96 28.09 13.26
CA THR A 718 5.99 27.07 13.52
C THR A 718 7.39 27.59 13.25
N ALA A 719 7.59 28.30 12.14
CA ALA A 719 8.89 28.90 11.84
C ALA A 719 9.29 29.96 12.87
N ALA A 720 8.35 30.81 13.29
CA ALA A 720 8.60 31.81 14.32
C ALA A 720 8.94 31.16 15.67
N ALA A 721 8.23 30.09 16.06
CA ALA A 721 8.51 29.35 17.28
C ALA A 721 9.88 28.66 17.23
N ALA A 722 10.22 28.00 16.12
CA ALA A 722 11.50 27.34 15.93
C ALA A 722 12.67 28.34 15.93
N LEU A 723 12.61 29.37 15.08
CA LEU A 723 13.65 30.39 14.97
C LEU A 723 13.76 31.21 16.26
N GLY A 724 12.63 31.53 16.90
CA GLY A 724 12.60 32.20 18.19
C GLY A 724 13.25 31.36 19.29
N SER A 725 12.97 30.06 19.34
CA SER A 725 13.61 29.14 20.30
C SER A 725 15.11 29.05 20.06
N ILE A 726 15.56 28.91 18.80
CA ILE A 726 17.00 28.91 18.46
C ILE A 726 17.66 30.24 18.83
N ALA A 727 17.02 31.37 18.53
CA ALA A 727 17.55 32.68 18.88
C ALA A 727 17.70 32.82 20.40
N LEU A 728 16.69 32.46 21.18
CA LEU A 728 16.78 32.45 22.64
C LEU A 728 17.84 31.48 23.15
N LEU A 729 17.99 30.28 22.57
CA LEU A 729 19.08 29.37 22.94
C LEU A 729 20.47 29.96 22.64
N ILE A 730 20.63 30.71 21.55
CA ILE A 730 21.88 31.43 21.24
C ILE A 730 22.12 32.56 22.24
N LEU A 731 21.06 33.29 22.61
CA LEU A 731 21.12 34.39 23.59
C LEU A 731 21.16 33.91 25.05
N GLN A 732 21.22 32.59 25.31
CA GLN A 732 21.30 32.01 26.65
C GLN A 732 22.34 32.69 27.57
N PRO A 733 23.57 33.03 27.11
CA PRO A 733 24.56 33.72 27.96
C PRO A 733 24.12 35.12 28.43
N LEU A 734 23.16 35.76 27.76
CA LEU A 734 22.69 37.11 28.09
C LEU A 734 21.54 37.10 29.10
N HIS A 735 20.59 36.19 28.97
CA HIS A 735 19.40 36.14 29.82
C HIS A 735 19.45 35.04 30.89
N GLY A 736 20.39 34.09 30.81
CA GLY A 736 20.60 33.04 31.81
C GLY A 736 19.46 32.05 31.97
N LEU A 737 18.53 31.98 31.00
CA LEU A 737 17.42 31.01 31.06
C LEU A 737 17.91 29.66 30.56
N ASP A 738 17.64 28.62 31.35
CA ASP A 738 17.96 27.25 30.95
C ASP A 738 17.22 26.85 29.66
N TYR A 739 17.85 25.97 28.88
CA TYR A 739 17.36 25.52 27.58
C TYR A 739 15.96 24.88 27.66
N ALA A 740 15.61 24.21 28.76
CA ALA A 740 14.30 23.60 28.94
C ALA A 740 13.18 24.65 28.94
N TRP A 741 13.41 25.78 29.62
CA TRP A 741 12.42 26.86 29.74
C TRP A 741 12.30 27.68 28.46
N VAL A 742 13.40 27.85 27.72
CA VAL A 742 13.35 28.43 26.37
C VAL A 742 12.46 27.59 25.45
N MET A 743 12.62 26.26 25.48
CA MET A 743 11.80 25.37 24.65
C MET A 743 10.34 25.31 25.09
N LEU A 744 10.06 25.45 26.39
CA LEU A 744 8.69 25.58 26.89
C LEU A 744 7.96 26.78 26.28
N LEU A 745 8.64 27.93 26.10
CA LEU A 745 8.05 29.10 25.45
C LEU A 745 7.67 28.81 23.99
N GLY A 746 8.55 28.11 23.26
CA GLY A 746 8.27 27.66 21.89
C GLY A 746 7.08 26.69 21.83
N PHE A 747 7.06 25.71 22.73
CA PHE A 747 5.95 24.76 22.88
C PHE A 747 4.62 25.46 23.20
N ALA A 748 4.62 26.37 24.19
CA ALA A 748 3.44 27.13 24.57
C ALA A 748 2.91 27.96 23.41
N ALA A 749 3.78 28.62 22.64
CA ALA A 749 3.38 29.36 21.45
C ALA A 749 2.66 28.45 20.43
N LEU A 750 3.22 27.28 20.14
CA LEU A 750 2.63 26.32 19.19
C LEU A 750 1.25 25.82 19.62
N VAL A 751 1.04 25.60 20.93
CA VAL A 751 -0.25 25.20 21.49
C VAL A 751 -1.25 26.36 21.46
N VAL A 752 -0.87 27.55 21.93
CA VAL A 752 -1.73 28.74 21.97
C VAL A 752 -2.21 29.15 20.58
N PHE A 753 -1.34 29.05 19.58
CA PHE A 753 -1.71 29.37 18.19
C PHE A 753 -2.39 28.21 17.45
N GLY A 754 -2.65 27.08 18.11
CA GLY A 754 -3.43 25.95 17.58
C GLY A 754 -2.71 25.13 16.51
N VAL A 755 -1.38 25.20 16.43
CA VAL A 755 -0.60 24.34 15.53
C VAL A 755 -0.48 22.93 16.10
N LEU A 756 -0.15 22.84 17.40
CA LEU A 756 -0.19 21.62 18.18
C LEU A 756 -1.59 21.47 18.81
N ASP A 757 -2.43 20.65 18.19
CA ASP A 757 -3.71 20.23 18.77
C ASP A 757 -3.55 18.95 19.61
N GLY A 758 -4.60 18.60 20.36
CA GLY A 758 -4.58 17.44 21.26
C GLY A 758 -4.36 16.11 20.54
N GLU A 759 -4.72 16.00 19.26
CA GLU A 759 -4.46 14.81 18.45
C GLU A 759 -2.98 14.73 18.06
N THR A 760 -2.39 15.82 17.59
CA THR A 760 -0.96 15.90 17.23
C THR A 760 -0.07 15.69 18.45
N LEU A 761 -0.47 16.13 19.63
CA LEU A 761 0.28 15.87 20.87
C LEU A 761 0.30 14.38 21.22
N LYS A 762 -0.80 13.66 20.97
CA LYS A 762 -0.92 12.23 21.26
C LYS A 762 -0.17 11.38 20.24
N THR A 763 -0.22 11.74 18.96
CA THR A 763 0.32 10.94 17.85
C THR A 763 1.71 11.37 17.39
N GLY A 764 2.07 12.64 17.58
CA GLY A 764 3.32 13.22 17.11
C GLY A 764 4.47 13.16 18.11
N ILE A 765 4.21 12.86 19.39
CA ILE A 765 5.22 12.70 20.43
C ILE A 765 5.40 11.20 20.73
N ASP A 766 6.65 10.75 20.79
CA ASP A 766 6.98 9.38 21.18
C ASP A 766 6.94 9.23 22.71
N TRP A 767 5.73 8.98 23.23
CA TRP A 767 5.49 8.76 24.66
C TRP A 767 6.22 7.54 25.25
N PRO A 768 6.22 6.36 24.58
CA PRO A 768 7.04 5.23 25.02
C PRO A 768 8.52 5.61 25.20
N PHE A 769 9.08 6.35 24.25
CA PHE A 769 10.46 6.81 24.32
C PHE A 769 10.70 7.79 25.50
N LEU A 770 9.79 8.74 25.74
CA LEU A 770 9.90 9.66 26.88
C LEU A 770 9.86 8.93 28.24
N LEU A 771 9.09 7.84 28.37
CA LEU A 771 9.06 7.01 29.57
C LEU A 771 10.39 6.28 29.79
N PHE A 772 10.95 5.71 28.71
CA PHE A 772 12.27 5.08 28.74
C PHE A 772 13.35 6.06 29.20
N ILE A 773 13.41 7.25 28.58
CA ILE A 773 14.43 8.27 28.88
C ILE A 773 14.32 8.82 30.29
N GLY A 774 13.11 8.98 30.83
CA GLY A 774 12.94 9.42 32.22
C GLY A 774 13.61 8.48 33.23
N VAL A 775 13.49 7.17 33.02
CA VAL A 775 14.22 6.19 33.85
C VAL A 775 15.72 6.17 33.51
N ALA A 776 16.09 6.25 32.23
CA ALA A 776 17.49 6.25 31.82
C ALA A 776 18.29 7.42 32.44
N PHE A 777 17.70 8.61 32.55
CA PHE A 777 18.32 9.74 33.25
C PHE A 777 18.47 9.49 34.75
N SER A 778 17.55 8.75 35.36
CA SER A 778 17.65 8.36 36.76
C SER A 778 18.81 7.40 37.00
N PHE A 779 19.26 6.64 35.98
CA PHE A 779 20.33 5.66 36.09
C PHE A 779 21.65 6.26 36.60
N ALA A 780 22.04 7.45 36.12
CA ALA A 780 23.30 8.09 36.49
C ALA A 780 23.32 8.45 38.00
N GLU A 781 22.25 9.07 38.49
CA GLU A 781 22.10 9.43 39.90
C GLU A 781 22.00 8.20 40.80
N VAL A 782 21.27 7.17 40.37
CA VAL A 782 21.20 5.90 41.11
C VAL A 782 22.59 5.25 41.17
N ALA A 783 23.32 5.17 40.05
CA ALA A 783 24.66 4.58 39.99
C ALA A 783 25.68 5.30 40.89
N GLU A 784 25.61 6.63 40.95
CA GLU A 784 26.41 7.45 41.85
C GLU A 784 26.04 7.16 43.31
N ARG A 785 24.75 7.16 43.65
CA ARG A 785 24.26 6.96 45.03
C ARG A 785 24.65 5.60 45.61
N VAL A 786 24.67 4.56 44.79
CA VAL A 786 25.04 3.20 45.23
C VAL A 786 26.55 2.92 45.20
N GLY A 787 27.36 3.88 44.77
CA GLY A 787 28.84 3.78 44.72
C GLY A 787 29.39 2.95 43.55
N VAL A 788 28.60 2.71 42.50
CA VAL A 788 29.04 1.93 41.33
C VAL A 788 30.06 2.71 40.49
N VAL A 789 29.88 4.03 40.39
CA VAL A 789 30.79 4.92 39.66
C VAL A 789 32.22 4.84 40.24
N ASP A 790 32.35 4.85 41.56
CA ASP A 790 33.63 4.76 42.26
C ASP A 790 34.29 3.38 42.06
N ALA A 791 33.51 2.31 42.19
CA ALA A 791 33.99 0.95 41.98
C ALA A 791 34.48 0.71 40.55
N MET A 792 33.73 1.16 39.54
CA MET A 792 34.13 1.06 38.13
C MET A 792 35.39 1.88 37.83
N SER A 793 35.47 3.10 38.37
CA SER A 793 36.65 3.97 38.21
C SER A 793 37.92 3.32 38.74
N ASN A 794 37.83 2.59 39.86
CA ASN A 794 38.97 1.86 40.42
C ASN A 794 39.39 0.65 39.56
N VAL A 795 38.44 -0.13 39.04
CA VAL A 795 38.72 -1.33 38.23
C VAL A 795 39.27 -0.95 36.85
N LEU A 796 38.63 -0.01 36.16
CA LEU A 796 39.10 0.42 34.84
C LEU A 796 40.33 1.31 34.95
N GLY A 797 40.46 2.12 36.01
CA GLY A 797 41.62 2.99 36.23
C GLY A 797 42.95 2.22 36.15
N ALA A 798 43.03 1.03 36.75
CA ALA A 798 44.22 0.19 36.70
C ALA A 798 44.59 -0.30 35.27
N ARG A 799 43.59 -0.54 34.41
CA ARG A 799 43.81 -1.01 33.02
C ARG A 799 43.92 0.11 32.01
N MET A 800 43.30 1.25 32.28
CA MET A 800 43.32 2.45 31.44
C MET A 800 44.43 3.44 31.82
N ALA A 801 45.13 3.22 32.94
CA ALA A 801 46.33 3.98 33.34
C ALA A 801 47.42 4.01 32.26
N ALA A 802 47.53 2.97 31.42
CA ALA A 802 48.46 2.94 30.30
C ALA A 802 48.08 3.91 29.16
N PHE A 803 46.81 4.32 29.09
CA PHE A 803 46.26 5.20 28.05
C PHE A 803 45.96 6.62 28.56
N SER A 804 45.84 6.82 29.89
CA SER A 804 45.56 8.13 30.50
C SER A 804 46.70 9.15 30.31
N GLY A 805 47.93 8.70 30.04
CA GLY A 805 49.06 9.57 29.72
C GLY A 805 48.95 10.31 28.37
N SER A 806 48.03 9.91 27.49
CA SER A 806 47.77 10.58 26.21
C SER A 806 46.27 10.70 25.93
N PRO A 807 45.69 11.91 26.05
CA PRO A 807 44.27 12.15 25.74
C PRO A 807 43.86 11.67 24.34
N THR A 808 44.77 11.73 23.36
CA THR A 808 44.50 11.23 22.01
C THR A 808 44.35 9.72 21.97
N LEU A 809 45.24 8.97 22.64
CA LEU A 809 45.13 7.52 22.69
C LEU A 809 43.89 7.08 23.45
N PHE A 810 43.57 7.76 24.57
CA PHE A 810 42.33 7.51 25.31
C PHE A 810 41.10 7.66 24.42
N LEU A 811 40.95 8.79 23.70
CA LEU A 811 39.79 9.02 22.84
C LEU A 811 39.72 8.03 21.67
N VAL A 812 40.85 7.66 21.06
CA VAL A 812 40.89 6.63 20.01
C VAL A 812 40.48 5.26 20.56
N SER A 813 40.93 4.91 21.76
CA SER A 813 40.50 3.67 22.43
C SER A 813 39.00 3.67 22.72
N VAL A 814 38.42 4.81 23.11
CA VAL A 814 36.96 4.95 23.26
C VAL A 814 36.25 4.71 21.93
N VAL A 815 36.71 5.30 20.82
CA VAL A 815 36.11 5.06 19.49
C VAL A 815 36.14 3.58 19.10
N LEU A 816 37.28 2.91 19.29
CA LEU A 816 37.42 1.49 18.98
C LEU A 816 36.54 0.62 19.87
N LEU A 817 36.45 0.95 21.16
CA LEU A 817 35.54 0.29 22.09
C LEU A 817 34.09 0.47 21.66
N SER A 818 33.69 1.68 21.27
CA SER A 818 32.35 1.96 20.75
C SER A 818 32.02 1.08 19.54
N PHE A 819 32.94 0.95 18.58
CA PHE A 819 32.71 0.10 17.40
C PHE A 819 32.52 -1.38 17.76
N VAL A 820 33.19 -1.87 18.79
CA VAL A 820 33.01 -3.25 19.26
C VAL A 820 31.69 -3.41 20.00
N VAL A 821 31.37 -2.48 20.90
CA VAL A 821 30.11 -2.50 21.66
C VAL A 821 28.92 -2.42 20.71
N THR A 822 28.99 -1.60 19.65
CA THR A 822 27.89 -1.42 18.70
C THR A 822 27.60 -2.64 17.83
N LEU A 823 28.51 -3.63 17.77
CA LEU A 823 28.26 -4.92 17.12
C LEU A 823 27.25 -5.78 17.89
N VAL A 824 27.12 -5.56 19.19
CA VAL A 824 26.27 -6.37 20.08
C VAL A 824 25.11 -5.55 20.63
N VAL A 825 25.40 -4.35 21.09
CA VAL A 825 24.44 -3.43 21.72
C VAL A 825 24.13 -2.31 20.73
N ARG A 826 22.85 -2.05 20.49
CA ARG A 826 22.43 -1.11 19.43
C ARG A 826 22.16 0.31 19.98
N ASP A 827 22.49 1.33 19.17
CA ASP A 827 22.07 2.73 19.31
C ASP A 827 22.22 3.34 20.73
N ASP A 828 21.12 3.88 21.26
CA ASP A 828 21.04 4.65 22.50
C ASP A 828 21.51 3.84 23.71
N ALA A 829 21.29 2.51 23.74
CA ALA A 829 21.77 1.65 24.81
C ALA A 829 23.31 1.55 24.83
N ALA A 830 23.96 1.57 23.67
CA ALA A 830 25.42 1.61 23.59
C ALA A 830 25.95 2.95 24.09
N VAL A 831 25.30 4.07 23.70
CA VAL A 831 25.66 5.41 24.18
C VAL A 831 25.57 5.50 25.71
N ILE A 832 24.45 5.06 26.29
CA ILE A 832 24.24 5.01 27.74
C ILE A 832 25.37 4.24 28.42
N LEU A 833 25.62 3.01 27.96
CA LEU A 833 26.63 2.14 28.53
C LEU A 833 28.04 2.77 28.47
N LEU A 834 28.40 3.33 27.31
CA LEU A 834 29.72 3.91 27.07
C LEU A 834 29.91 5.19 27.90
N VAL A 835 28.93 6.09 27.94
CA VAL A 835 29.02 7.33 28.72
C VAL A 835 29.18 7.01 30.20
N VAL A 836 28.30 6.19 30.76
CA VAL A 836 28.34 5.87 32.20
C VAL A 836 29.61 5.12 32.59
N SER A 837 30.10 4.21 31.73
CA SER A 837 31.30 3.42 32.04
C SER A 837 32.63 4.18 31.86
N THR A 838 32.65 5.25 31.05
CA THR A 838 33.90 5.95 30.70
C THR A 838 33.99 7.39 31.22
N ALA A 839 32.89 7.99 31.68
CA ALA A 839 32.85 9.37 32.19
C ALA A 839 33.88 9.63 33.31
N GLY A 840 33.91 8.77 34.34
CA GLY A 840 34.86 8.92 35.44
C GLY A 840 36.33 8.84 35.01
N LEU A 841 36.62 8.01 34.01
CA LEU A 841 37.99 7.82 33.48
C LEU A 841 38.42 8.99 32.60
N ALA A 842 37.49 9.55 31.83
CA ALA A 842 37.73 10.77 31.08
C ALA A 842 38.04 11.94 32.02
N ALA A 843 37.31 12.06 33.13
CA ALA A 843 37.58 13.07 34.15
C ALA A 843 39.00 12.91 34.75
N GLN A 844 39.43 11.68 35.06
CA GLN A 844 40.80 11.41 35.52
C GLN A 844 41.87 11.73 34.46
N ALA A 845 41.57 11.52 33.18
CA ALA A 845 42.44 11.88 32.06
C ALA A 845 42.43 13.39 31.73
N GLY A 846 41.72 14.21 32.51
CA GLY A 846 41.59 15.65 32.28
C GLY A 846 40.78 15.98 31.03
N ILE A 847 39.91 15.09 30.58
CA ILE A 847 39.04 15.29 29.41
C ILE A 847 37.68 15.79 29.89
N HIS A 848 37.26 16.93 29.37
CA HIS A 848 35.97 17.51 29.66
C HIS A 848 34.83 16.55 29.24
N PRO A 849 33.75 16.39 30.05
CA PRO A 849 32.66 15.45 29.78
C PRO A 849 32.06 15.59 28.38
N TRP A 850 31.90 16.83 27.89
CA TRP A 850 31.46 17.11 26.53
C TRP A 850 32.30 16.43 25.43
N VAL A 851 33.64 16.44 25.54
CA VAL A 851 34.52 15.86 24.52
C VAL A 851 34.30 14.35 24.44
N LEU A 852 34.21 13.70 25.60
CA LEU A 852 33.91 12.27 25.68
C LEU A 852 32.56 11.97 25.03
N VAL A 853 31.50 12.68 25.46
CA VAL A 853 30.14 12.52 24.93
C VAL A 853 30.12 12.70 23.41
N PHE A 854 30.75 13.76 22.92
CA PHE A 854 30.80 14.06 21.49
C PHE A 854 31.49 12.94 20.69
N VAL A 855 32.60 12.40 21.19
CA VAL A 855 33.30 11.27 20.55
C VAL A 855 32.49 9.97 20.62
N ILE A 856 31.80 9.70 21.72
CA ILE A 856 30.90 8.52 21.84
C ILE A 856 29.74 8.62 20.85
N LEU A 857 29.09 9.79 20.76
CA LEU A 857 27.98 10.02 19.83
C LEU A 857 28.42 9.79 18.37
N LEU A 858 29.58 10.32 17.97
CA LEU A 858 30.12 10.08 16.62
C LEU A 858 30.56 8.63 16.39
N SER A 859 30.99 7.90 17.41
CA SER A 859 31.50 6.53 17.24
C SER A 859 30.44 5.44 17.39
N THR A 860 29.23 5.80 17.81
CA THR A 860 28.10 4.87 17.95
C THR A 860 27.17 4.86 16.73
N ASP A 861 27.17 5.94 15.94
CA ASP A 861 26.43 6.06 14.68
C ASP A 861 26.87 5.16 13.49
N PRO A 862 28.16 4.77 13.31
CA PRO A 862 28.56 3.95 12.17
C PRO A 862 27.93 2.55 12.19
N PHE A 863 27.44 2.12 11.03
CA PHE A 863 26.72 0.86 10.85
C PHE A 863 27.47 -0.08 9.87
N PHE A 864 28.33 -0.94 10.39
CA PHE A 864 28.99 -1.97 9.55
C PHE A 864 27.97 -2.99 9.00
N PHE A 865 26.89 -3.20 9.75
CA PHE A 865 25.75 -4.04 9.38
C PHE A 865 24.43 -3.26 9.47
N ALA A 866 23.49 -3.59 8.59
CA ALA A 866 22.22 -2.89 8.47
C ALA A 866 21.40 -2.84 9.77
N TYR A 867 21.47 -3.88 10.60
CA TYR A 867 20.71 -3.95 11.86
C TYR A 867 21.19 -2.95 12.92
N GLN A 868 22.42 -2.43 12.80
CA GLN A 868 23.05 -1.59 13.83
C GLN A 868 22.48 -0.18 13.89
N SER A 869 21.86 0.32 12.82
CA SER A 869 21.35 1.68 12.76
C SER A 869 19.92 1.74 12.21
N PRO A 870 18.92 2.05 13.04
CA PRO A 870 17.55 2.36 12.62
C PRO A 870 17.50 3.56 11.69
N THR A 871 18.39 4.54 11.87
CA THR A 871 18.52 5.70 10.98
C THR A 871 18.87 5.25 9.57
N TYR A 872 19.83 4.31 9.43
CA TYR A 872 20.15 3.69 8.14
C TYR A 872 18.94 2.94 7.55
N LEU A 873 18.28 2.09 8.34
CA LEU A 873 17.12 1.31 7.87
C LEU A 873 15.97 2.22 7.43
N THR A 874 15.73 3.31 8.16
CA THR A 874 14.74 4.33 7.80
C THR A 874 15.06 4.95 6.45
N GLY A 875 16.32 5.33 6.21
CA GLY A 875 16.75 5.80 4.90
C GLY A 875 16.56 4.75 3.79
N TYR A 876 16.90 3.50 4.06
CA TYR A 876 16.78 2.42 3.08
C TYR A 876 15.33 2.10 2.71
N TYR A 877 14.47 1.93 3.71
CA TYR A 877 13.06 1.54 3.51
C TYR A 877 12.15 2.70 3.12
N SER A 878 12.43 3.94 3.55
CA SER A 878 11.67 5.12 3.08
C SER A 878 11.80 5.35 1.57
N ALA A 879 12.88 4.84 0.97
CA ALA A 879 13.08 4.82 -0.47
C ALA A 879 12.79 3.44 -1.10
N GLU A 880 12.08 2.55 -0.39
CA GLU A 880 11.66 1.22 -0.87
C GLU A 880 12.83 0.34 -1.34
N GLY A 881 14.05 0.60 -0.83
CA GLY A 881 15.26 -0.07 -1.29
C GLY A 881 15.63 0.19 -2.75
N ARG A 882 15.06 1.21 -3.40
CA ARG A 882 15.37 1.61 -4.79
C ARG A 882 16.50 2.63 -4.89
N SER A 883 16.73 3.45 -3.86
CA SER A 883 17.78 4.48 -3.88
C SER A 883 19.22 3.95 -3.91
N PHE A 884 19.52 2.93 -3.12
CA PHE A 884 20.86 2.35 -3.00
C PHE A 884 20.79 0.90 -2.52
N THR A 885 21.89 0.16 -2.66
CA THR A 885 22.05 -1.21 -2.17
C THR A 885 22.68 -1.23 -0.77
N HIS A 886 22.49 -2.33 -0.03
CA HIS A 886 23.17 -2.53 1.26
C HIS A 886 24.69 -2.42 1.14
N ARG A 887 25.28 -2.98 0.08
CA ARG A 887 26.73 -2.89 -0.17
C ARG A 887 27.23 -1.45 -0.35
N GLN A 888 26.46 -0.61 -1.04
CA GLN A 888 26.79 0.83 -1.17
C GLN A 888 26.67 1.55 0.18
N GLY A 889 25.65 1.21 0.98
CA GLY A 889 25.49 1.72 2.34
C GLY A 889 26.64 1.33 3.28
N GLN A 890 27.07 0.06 3.26
CA GLN A 890 28.19 -0.43 4.06
C GLN A 890 29.51 0.26 3.69
N LEU A 891 29.73 0.53 2.39
CA LEU A 891 30.89 1.30 1.94
C LEU A 891 30.87 2.72 2.53
N THR A 892 29.70 3.35 2.60
CA THR A 892 29.52 4.65 3.28
C THR A 892 29.80 4.54 4.77
N ALA A 893 29.36 3.48 5.45
CA ALA A 893 29.63 3.26 6.87
C ALA A 893 31.12 3.06 7.19
N ILE A 894 31.86 2.33 6.34
CA ILE A 894 33.32 2.20 6.49
C ILE A 894 34.00 3.56 6.33
N GLY A 895 33.59 4.34 5.32
CA GLY A 895 34.08 5.72 5.13
C GLY A 895 33.78 6.61 6.33
N TYR A 896 32.58 6.49 6.91
CA TYR A 896 32.19 7.20 8.12
C TYR A 896 33.10 6.83 9.31
N GLY A 897 33.29 5.54 9.59
CA GLY A 897 34.11 5.08 10.71
C GLY A 897 35.57 5.53 10.61
N LEU A 898 36.15 5.51 9.39
CA LEU A 898 37.49 6.06 9.14
C LEU A 898 37.55 7.58 9.35
N ALA A 899 36.51 8.31 8.92
CA ALA A 899 36.42 9.75 9.13
C ALA A 899 36.33 10.11 10.62
N VAL A 900 35.61 9.32 11.43
CA VAL A 900 35.53 9.52 12.90
C VAL A 900 36.89 9.32 13.57
N LEU A 901 37.62 8.26 13.20
CA LEU A 901 38.98 8.03 13.73
C LEU A 901 39.93 9.18 13.39
N LEU A 902 39.93 9.63 12.13
CA LEU A 902 40.76 10.75 11.67
C LEU A 902 40.40 12.05 12.38
N LEU A 903 39.10 12.33 12.52
CA LEU A 903 38.58 13.51 13.20
C LEU A 903 38.99 13.55 14.67
N THR A 904 38.89 12.42 15.36
CA THR A 904 39.23 12.32 16.79
C THR A 904 40.68 12.73 17.02
N VAL A 905 41.60 12.31 16.15
CA VAL A 905 43.01 12.71 16.22
C VAL A 905 43.19 14.18 15.82
N ALA A 906 42.54 14.62 14.74
CA ALA A 906 42.70 15.97 14.19
C ALA A 906 42.15 17.09 15.10
N CYS A 907 41.11 16.81 15.91
CA CYS A 907 40.43 17.82 16.74
C CYS A 907 41.03 17.97 18.15
N VAL A 908 41.86 17.03 18.63
CA VAL A 908 42.50 17.13 19.95
C VAL A 908 43.28 18.44 20.15
N PRO A 909 44.10 18.94 19.21
CA PRO A 909 44.77 20.23 19.36
C PRO A 909 43.81 21.40 19.58
N TYR A 910 42.66 21.40 18.90
CA TYR A 910 41.64 22.43 19.04
C TYR A 910 40.95 22.36 20.41
N TRP A 911 40.61 21.15 20.88
CA TRP A 911 40.01 20.98 22.20
C TRP A 911 40.98 21.31 23.34
N LYS A 912 42.29 21.07 23.16
CA LYS A 912 43.33 21.55 24.07
C LYS A 912 43.40 23.09 24.10
N TRP A 913 43.31 23.73 22.93
CA TRP A 913 43.29 25.20 22.83
C TRP A 913 42.08 25.83 23.54
N LEU A 914 40.92 25.20 23.46
CA LEU A 914 39.71 25.61 24.19
C LEU A 914 39.75 25.28 25.70
N GLY A 915 40.79 24.59 26.18
CA GLY A 915 40.89 24.15 27.58
C GLY A 915 39.99 22.97 27.95
N LEU A 916 39.39 22.29 26.97
CA LEU A 916 38.53 21.12 27.18
C LEU A 916 39.33 19.83 27.44
N ILE A 917 40.63 19.84 27.17
CA ILE A 917 41.54 18.76 27.50
C ILE A 917 42.68 19.38 28.31
N GLY A 918 42.89 18.89 29.52
CA GLY A 918 43.94 19.34 30.42
C GLY A 918 45.31 19.27 29.76
N HIS A 919 46.15 20.26 30.03
CA HIS A 919 47.57 20.17 29.71
C HIS A 919 48.15 19.18 30.71
N GLY A 920 48.51 17.98 30.24
CA GLY A 920 49.21 17.02 31.10
C GLY A 920 50.38 17.73 31.78
N ALA A 921 50.43 17.69 33.12
CA ALA A 921 51.67 17.93 33.81
C ALA A 921 52.69 16.93 33.25
N GLY A 922 53.80 17.45 32.74
CA GLY A 922 54.80 16.70 31.98
C GLY A 922 55.45 15.55 32.73
#